data_AF-A0A090RQW2-F1
#
_entry.id   AF-A0A090RQW2-F1
#
_cell.length_a   1.000
_cell.length_b   1.000
_cell.length_c   1.000
_cell.angle_alpha   90.00
_cell.angle_beta   90.00
_cell.angle_gamma   90.00
#
_symmetry.space_group_name_H-M   'P 1'
#
loop_
_entity.id
_entity.type
_entity.pdbx_description
1 polymer ?
#
loop_
_entity_poly.entity_id
_entity_poly.type
_entity_poly.pdbx_seq_one_letter_code
_entity_poly.pdbx_strand_id
1 'polypeptide(L)'
;MSSFWSWWAAICTIIFFILMVGVIVKYWRSNHLADKDKVLDTFDGIDENDAPPPKVLFVSYFAAFAISFGYLILYPGIGSWSGLMNYDQSEDKLSRPSTSLDEQFESVQDTSLVSLANNTEIVSSGRMLFQTHCAACHRDNGQGAKHFPNLIDNEWMYGGSDEAIIHSIELGRNGAMPGWIDVLRPDEISKISYYLASLNQRHTDVPEVKVELGKELFIKTCSSCHGDGRLVNTETGVPDLSDNIWLHGGSIEEIQHTIRAGLNNVMPAFGGQLSQNEILALGAYITHARLQSDQRLASLDAEAVTRGEYLAHAGDCVACHSAEGGEPFAGGLPFVTPFGTIYSTNITPHVTEGIGSYDYEDFRAALVDGKGKHGYLYPAMPFTSYQYVTEQDMRDMWEYMQSIASVARRNDTNEMMFPANIRLGLLAWDIVFADRTPMNYDLPTELQGKVEDVDKWQRGKYWVAGLGHCSECHTPRNIAQALDNDRIFQGNLIDGWNAPDITAEELYVDGWNLKSLTDFLHTGHSDKGTAFAGMADVIKNSLSLMTREDIESMSYYLLAGDTNNMISDTAVVLQPKGFDDAAYAEEIYATYNQTCGACHGADGKGRDPIAPTLLNNGIIMHSDPFNTIAVTIRGLQPTYLDKDRNFMPMASFEDVLSDKKLADLITFVRLHLGAREEPVTESDVREVREMLEKAGYSGGLHVTPEMYDQRDTRINVN
;
A
#
# COMPACT_ATOMS: atom_id res chain seq x y z
N MET A 1 -0.70 62.83 -15.05
CA MET A 1 -0.35 63.18 -16.45
C MET A 1 0.03 64.66 -16.50
N SER A 2 1.09 65.07 -17.22
CA SER A 2 1.43 66.50 -17.33
C SER A 2 0.35 67.26 -18.11
N SER A 3 0.18 68.56 -17.86
CA SER A 3 -0.80 69.40 -18.56
C SER A 3 -0.65 69.35 -20.09
N PHE A 4 0.59 69.28 -20.61
CA PHE A 4 0.85 69.16 -22.04
C PHE A 4 0.22 67.89 -22.64
N TRP A 5 0.55 66.71 -22.10
CA TRP A 5 0.02 65.42 -22.56
C TRP A 5 -1.50 65.29 -22.39
N SER A 6 -2.08 65.90 -21.34
CA SER A 6 -3.52 65.94 -21.13
C SER A 6 -4.23 66.71 -22.25
N TRP A 7 -3.77 67.94 -22.53
CA TRP A 7 -4.31 68.74 -23.62
C TRP A 7 -4.09 68.09 -24.98
N TRP A 8 -2.91 67.51 -25.23
CA TRP A 8 -2.61 66.78 -26.46
C TRP A 8 -3.60 65.64 -26.71
N ALA A 9 -3.82 64.77 -25.71
CA ALA A 9 -4.75 63.66 -25.81
C ALA A 9 -6.19 64.16 -25.99
N ALA A 10 -6.62 65.16 -25.21
CA ALA A 10 -7.96 65.72 -25.31
C ALA A 10 -8.24 66.30 -26.70
N ILE A 11 -7.30 67.08 -27.24
CA ILE A 11 -7.43 67.71 -28.55
C ILE A 11 -7.44 66.66 -29.66
N CYS A 12 -6.51 65.69 -29.64
CA CYS A 12 -6.48 64.63 -30.65
C CYS A 12 -7.76 63.80 -30.65
N THR A 13 -8.28 63.45 -29.47
CA THR A 13 -9.53 62.69 -29.34
C THR A 13 -10.72 63.49 -29.87
N ILE A 14 -10.86 64.77 -29.49
CA ILE A 14 -11.94 65.62 -29.99
C ILE A 14 -11.86 65.78 -31.52
N ILE A 15 -10.66 66.03 -32.06
CA ILE A 15 -10.44 66.12 -33.50
C ILE A 15 -10.84 64.82 -34.20
N PHE A 16 -10.45 63.67 -33.65
CA PHE A 16 -10.82 62.37 -34.19
C PHE A 16 -12.35 62.18 -34.24
N PHE A 17 -13.07 62.47 -33.15
CA PHE A 17 -14.53 62.37 -33.14
C PHE A 17 -15.19 63.32 -34.15
N ILE A 18 -14.70 64.56 -34.25
CA ILE A 18 -15.20 65.53 -35.25
C ILE A 18 -14.96 65.01 -36.68
N LEU A 19 -13.77 64.48 -36.96
CA LEU A 19 -13.45 63.90 -38.27
C LEU A 19 -14.33 62.69 -38.58
N MET A 20 -14.53 61.79 -37.62
CA MET A 20 -15.36 60.58 -37.82
C MET A 20 -16.83 60.93 -38.04
N VAL A 21 -17.39 61.87 -37.27
CA VAL A 21 -18.74 62.39 -37.53
C VAL A 21 -18.80 63.04 -38.92
N GLY A 22 -17.76 63.80 -39.30
CA GLY A 22 -17.64 64.39 -40.64
C GLY A 22 -17.63 63.34 -41.76
N VAL A 23 -16.88 62.24 -41.59
CA VAL A 23 -16.86 61.10 -42.53
C VAL A 23 -18.23 60.46 -42.62
N ILE A 24 -18.86 60.10 -41.50
CA ILE A 24 -20.19 59.48 -41.48
C ILE A 24 -21.23 60.36 -42.18
N VAL A 25 -21.25 61.67 -41.88
CA VAL A 25 -22.18 62.61 -42.50
C VAL A 25 -21.90 62.77 -43.99
N LYS A 26 -20.63 62.84 -44.40
CA LYS A 26 -20.25 62.93 -45.82
C LYS A 26 -20.69 61.70 -46.60
N TYR A 27 -20.43 60.51 -46.08
CA TYR A 27 -20.80 59.26 -46.74
C TYR A 27 -22.32 59.02 -46.72
N TRP A 28 -23.01 59.35 -45.62
CA TRP A 28 -24.48 59.35 -45.60
C TRP A 28 -25.04 60.28 -46.68
N ARG A 29 -24.56 61.53 -46.74
CA ARG A 29 -24.99 62.48 -47.77
C ARG A 29 -24.64 62.02 -49.18
N SER A 30 -23.54 61.30 -49.40
CA SER A 30 -23.17 60.84 -50.74
C SER A 30 -23.88 59.54 -51.14
N ASN A 31 -24.50 58.83 -50.18
CA ASN A 31 -25.12 57.52 -50.37
C ASN A 31 -26.28 57.50 -51.39
N HIS A 32 -26.94 58.64 -51.62
CA HIS A 32 -28.03 58.74 -52.61
C HIS A 32 -27.54 58.88 -54.05
N LEU A 33 -26.23 59.03 -54.26
CA LEU A 33 -25.58 59.14 -55.56
C LEU A 33 -24.98 57.81 -56.04
N ALA A 34 -24.96 56.80 -55.18
CA ALA A 34 -24.37 55.48 -55.44
C ALA A 34 -25.31 54.64 -56.31
N ASP A 35 -24.75 53.98 -57.32
CA ASP A 35 -25.46 53.10 -58.26
C ASP A 35 -24.90 51.68 -58.17
N LYS A 36 -25.66 50.78 -57.53
CA LYS A 36 -25.26 49.39 -57.29
C LYS A 36 -25.02 48.59 -58.59
N ASP A 37 -25.58 49.05 -59.71
CA ASP A 37 -25.50 48.37 -61.00
C ASP A 37 -24.33 48.92 -61.85
N LYS A 38 -23.57 49.90 -61.31
CA LYS A 38 -22.39 50.50 -61.92
C LYS A 38 -21.11 49.89 -61.35
N VAL A 39 -20.32 49.24 -62.20
CA VAL A 39 -18.95 48.81 -61.90
C VAL A 39 -18.02 50.02 -61.95
N LEU A 40 -17.25 50.24 -60.90
CA LEU A 40 -16.25 51.31 -60.81
C LEU A 40 -14.92 50.90 -61.45
N ASP A 41 -14.46 49.69 -61.16
CA ASP A 41 -13.24 49.09 -61.70
C ASP A 41 -13.27 47.57 -61.55
N THR A 42 -12.38 46.86 -62.25
CA THR A 42 -12.27 45.40 -62.20
C THR A 42 -10.82 44.99 -61.91
N PHE A 43 -10.60 44.27 -60.82
CA PHE A 43 -9.29 43.75 -60.43
C PHE A 43 -9.34 42.23 -60.30
N ASP A 44 -8.44 41.53 -61.00
CA ASP A 44 -8.32 40.06 -60.97
C ASP A 44 -9.66 39.31 -61.21
N GLY A 45 -10.51 39.87 -62.09
CA GLY A 45 -11.82 39.31 -62.42
C GLY A 45 -12.91 39.54 -61.37
N ILE A 46 -12.67 40.43 -60.40
CA ILE A 46 -13.65 40.87 -59.40
C ILE A 46 -14.03 42.32 -59.71
N ASP A 47 -15.33 42.55 -59.94
CA ASP A 47 -15.90 43.87 -60.17
C ASP A 47 -16.20 44.56 -58.83
N GLU A 48 -15.69 45.78 -58.63
CA GLU A 48 -16.07 46.64 -57.51
C GLU A 48 -17.23 47.54 -57.92
N ASN A 49 -18.41 47.27 -57.38
CA ASN A 49 -19.62 48.05 -57.69
C ASN A 49 -19.71 49.30 -56.79
N ASP A 50 -20.30 50.38 -57.33
CA ASP A 50 -20.65 51.61 -56.61
C ASP A 50 -21.90 51.41 -55.72
N ALA A 51 -21.91 50.33 -54.95
CA ALA A 51 -23.07 49.96 -54.13
C ALA A 51 -23.17 50.85 -52.88
N PRO A 52 -24.36 51.40 -52.57
CA PRO A 52 -24.56 52.19 -51.36
C PRO A 52 -24.34 51.32 -50.10
N PRO A 53 -23.52 51.76 -49.12
CA PRO A 53 -23.38 51.01 -47.89
C PRO A 53 -24.73 50.90 -47.15
N PRO A 54 -24.99 49.79 -46.45
CA PRO A 54 -26.25 49.59 -45.74
C PRO A 54 -26.51 50.72 -44.74
N LYS A 55 -27.74 51.29 -44.73
CA LYS A 55 -28.10 52.36 -43.79
C LYS A 55 -27.91 51.96 -42.32
N VAL A 56 -28.10 50.68 -42.01
CA VAL A 56 -27.85 50.10 -40.69
C VAL A 56 -26.40 50.30 -40.25
N LEU A 57 -25.43 50.22 -41.17
CA LEU A 57 -24.01 50.42 -40.88
C LEU A 57 -23.73 51.86 -40.43
N PHE A 58 -24.32 52.86 -41.10
CA PHE A 58 -24.16 54.26 -40.69
C PHE A 58 -24.82 54.56 -39.34
N VAL A 59 -26.00 53.98 -39.08
CA VAL A 59 -26.70 54.12 -37.81
C VAL A 59 -25.90 53.45 -36.68
N SER A 60 -25.35 52.25 -36.92
CA SER A 60 -24.53 51.55 -35.93
C SER A 60 -23.22 52.28 -35.63
N TYR A 61 -22.54 52.84 -36.65
CA TYR A 61 -21.36 53.68 -36.43
C TYR A 61 -21.70 54.92 -35.62
N PHE A 62 -22.78 55.63 -35.98
CA PHE A 62 -23.19 56.83 -35.23
C PHE A 62 -23.52 56.49 -33.76
N ALA A 63 -24.26 55.41 -33.53
CA ALA A 63 -24.57 54.93 -32.19
C ALA A 63 -23.30 54.55 -31.41
N ALA A 64 -22.37 53.83 -32.04
CA ALA A 64 -21.10 53.45 -31.42
C ALA A 64 -20.28 54.69 -31.02
N PHE A 65 -20.12 55.68 -31.91
CA PHE A 65 -19.40 56.92 -31.59
C PHE A 65 -20.11 57.74 -30.51
N ALA A 66 -21.45 57.79 -30.52
CA ALA A 66 -22.21 58.46 -29.48
C ALA A 66 -22.04 57.78 -28.11
N ILE A 67 -22.07 56.46 -28.07
CA ILE A 67 -21.82 55.66 -26.86
C ILE A 67 -20.38 55.85 -26.38
N SER A 68 -19.39 55.76 -27.27
CA SER A 68 -17.97 55.97 -26.91
C SER A 68 -17.72 57.40 -26.40
N PHE A 69 -18.31 58.41 -27.03
CA PHE A 69 -18.21 59.78 -26.57
C PHE A 69 -18.89 59.97 -25.21
N GLY A 70 -20.09 59.41 -25.03
CA GLY A 70 -20.78 59.37 -23.74
C GLY A 70 -19.96 58.67 -22.66
N TYR A 71 -19.34 57.53 -22.99
CA TYR A 71 -18.45 56.80 -22.10
C TYR A 71 -17.26 57.66 -21.67
N LEU A 72 -16.61 58.36 -22.59
CA LEU A 72 -15.48 59.25 -22.31
C LEU A 72 -15.85 60.53 -21.53
N ILE A 73 -17.13 60.90 -21.52
CA ILE A 73 -17.66 61.94 -20.61
C ILE A 73 -17.88 61.35 -19.22
N LEU A 74 -18.44 60.15 -19.13
CA LEU A 74 -18.79 59.50 -17.87
C LEU A 74 -17.57 58.96 -17.12
N TYR A 75 -16.59 58.43 -17.82
CA TYR A 75 -15.41 57.75 -17.29
C TYR A 75 -14.11 58.46 -17.70
N PRO A 76 -13.01 58.26 -16.96
CA PRO A 76 -11.71 58.80 -17.33
C PRO A 76 -11.22 58.23 -18.67
N GLY A 77 -10.69 59.10 -19.53
CA GLY A 77 -10.19 58.70 -20.86
C GLY A 77 -9.81 59.85 -21.81
N ILE A 78 -10.26 61.09 -21.52
CA ILE A 78 -9.88 62.30 -22.27
C ILE A 78 -8.82 63.08 -21.47
N GLY A 79 -7.54 62.77 -21.70
CA GLY A 79 -6.44 63.45 -21.01
C GLY A 79 -6.51 63.26 -19.50
N SER A 80 -6.63 64.36 -18.74
CA SER A 80 -6.78 64.37 -17.29
C SER A 80 -8.23 64.57 -16.81
N TRP A 81 -9.22 64.41 -17.69
CA TRP A 81 -10.63 64.40 -17.30
C TRP A 81 -10.94 63.16 -16.46
N SER A 82 -11.53 63.35 -15.28
CA SER A 82 -11.84 62.27 -14.32
C SER A 82 -13.14 61.53 -14.61
N GLY A 83 -13.92 61.95 -15.61
CA GLY A 83 -15.27 61.46 -15.79
C GLY A 83 -16.28 62.13 -14.84
N LEU A 84 -17.57 61.97 -15.12
CA LEU A 84 -18.66 62.39 -14.23
C LEU A 84 -19.01 61.34 -13.17
N MET A 85 -18.59 60.08 -13.36
CA MET A 85 -18.91 58.96 -12.46
C MET A 85 -17.93 58.82 -11.29
N ASN A 86 -16.95 59.72 -11.14
CA ASN A 86 -15.87 59.63 -10.15
C ASN A 86 -15.25 58.22 -10.05
N TYR A 87 -15.09 57.56 -11.20
CA TYR A 87 -14.58 56.19 -11.27
C TYR A 87 -13.04 56.19 -11.22
N ASP A 88 -12.47 55.44 -10.28
CA ASP A 88 -11.03 55.18 -10.19
C ASP A 88 -10.78 53.66 -10.17
N GLN A 89 -9.98 53.18 -11.12
CA GLN A 89 -9.64 51.76 -11.24
C GLN A 89 -8.83 51.23 -10.03
N SER A 90 -8.19 52.12 -9.27
CA SER A 90 -7.41 51.75 -8.08
C SER A 90 -8.28 51.40 -6.86
N GLU A 91 -9.50 51.94 -6.76
CA GLU A 91 -10.44 51.63 -5.66
C GLU A 91 -11.03 50.22 -5.79
N ASP A 92 -11.29 49.75 -7.02
CA ASP A 92 -11.72 48.38 -7.31
C ASP A 92 -10.64 47.32 -7.00
N LYS A 93 -9.36 47.71 -6.90
CA LYS A 93 -8.24 46.78 -6.62
C LYS A 93 -7.79 46.77 -5.15
N LEU A 94 -8.11 47.80 -4.38
CA LEU A 94 -7.63 47.97 -3.00
C LEU A 94 -8.72 47.85 -1.94
N SER A 95 -9.99 48.02 -2.29
CA SER A 95 -11.08 47.68 -1.40
C SER A 95 -11.46 46.21 -1.60
N ARG A 96 -10.99 45.33 -0.69
CA ARG A 96 -11.69 44.06 -0.50
C ARG A 96 -13.03 44.44 0.13
N PRO A 97 -14.19 44.27 -0.54
CA PRO A 97 -15.46 44.49 0.12
C PRO A 97 -15.51 43.63 1.38
N SER A 98 -16.14 44.13 2.45
CA SER A 98 -16.39 43.31 3.65
C SER A 98 -17.03 42.01 3.21
N THR A 99 -16.39 40.90 3.51
CA THR A 99 -16.90 39.59 3.12
C THR A 99 -18.05 39.21 4.03
N SER A 100 -18.94 38.31 3.59
CA SER A 100 -19.92 37.69 4.49
C SER A 100 -19.24 37.00 5.68
N LEU A 101 -17.97 36.62 5.55
CA LEU A 101 -17.19 36.05 6.64
C LEU A 101 -16.86 37.11 7.71
N ASP A 102 -16.51 38.33 7.33
CA ASP A 102 -16.26 39.40 8.30
C ASP A 102 -17.51 39.71 9.12
N GLU A 103 -18.68 39.73 8.48
CA GLU A 103 -19.98 39.87 9.15
C GLU A 103 -20.27 38.68 10.10
N GLN A 104 -19.96 37.45 9.70
CA GLN A 104 -20.09 36.27 10.56
C GLN A 104 -19.25 36.40 11.84
N PHE A 105 -18.05 36.97 11.74
CA PHE A 105 -17.15 37.18 12.87
C PHE A 105 -17.53 38.37 13.78
N GLU A 106 -18.39 39.30 13.35
CA GLU A 106 -18.82 40.43 14.21
C GLU A 106 -19.53 39.99 15.50
N SER A 107 -20.19 38.84 15.46
CA SER A 107 -20.93 38.26 16.59
C SER A 107 -20.11 37.28 17.43
N VAL A 108 -18.90 36.94 16.99
CA VAL A 108 -18.03 35.96 17.63
C VAL A 108 -17.28 36.60 18.80
N GLN A 109 -17.47 36.07 20.00
CA GLN A 109 -16.77 36.53 21.22
C GLN A 109 -15.50 35.73 21.53
N ASP A 110 -15.48 34.45 21.17
CA ASP A 110 -14.38 33.53 21.40
C ASP A 110 -13.86 33.01 20.06
N THR A 111 -12.61 33.38 19.75
CA THR A 111 -11.93 33.06 18.50
C THR A 111 -11.04 31.82 18.60
N SER A 112 -11.11 31.06 19.70
CA SER A 112 -10.46 29.75 19.77
C SER A 112 -10.98 28.84 18.66
N LEU A 113 -10.10 28.04 18.06
CA LEU A 113 -10.46 27.18 16.93
C LEU A 113 -11.50 26.13 17.34
N VAL A 114 -11.47 25.67 18.60
CA VAL A 114 -12.47 24.75 19.14
C VAL A 114 -13.86 25.39 19.23
N SER A 115 -13.94 26.67 19.64
CA SER A 115 -15.21 27.40 19.66
C SER A 115 -15.74 27.64 18.24
N LEU A 116 -14.87 28.09 17.35
CA LEU A 116 -15.20 28.32 15.94
C LEU A 116 -15.57 27.03 15.19
N ALA A 117 -14.96 25.89 15.53
CA ALA A 117 -15.28 24.59 14.96
C ALA A 117 -16.72 24.12 15.25
N ASN A 118 -17.39 24.71 16.25
CA ASN A 118 -18.81 24.46 16.53
C ASN A 118 -19.76 25.41 15.80
N ASN A 119 -19.24 26.45 15.12
CA ASN A 119 -20.03 27.36 14.30
C ASN A 119 -20.09 26.85 12.85
N THR A 120 -21.25 26.33 12.45
CA THR A 120 -21.45 25.72 11.13
C THR A 120 -21.26 26.69 9.95
N GLU A 121 -21.56 27.98 10.12
CA GLU A 121 -21.38 28.98 9.06
C GLU A 121 -19.90 29.28 8.82
N ILE A 122 -19.12 29.43 9.90
CA ILE A 122 -17.68 29.67 9.84
C ILE A 122 -16.96 28.42 9.30
N VAL A 123 -17.33 27.22 9.77
CA VAL A 123 -16.77 25.96 9.27
C VAL A 123 -17.08 25.76 7.78
N SER A 124 -18.29 26.10 7.33
CA SER A 124 -18.67 26.04 5.92
C SER A 124 -17.82 26.98 5.06
N SER A 125 -17.63 28.23 5.51
CA SER A 125 -16.76 29.21 4.85
C SER A 125 -15.30 28.73 4.83
N GLY A 126 -14.82 28.20 5.95
CA GLY A 126 -13.49 27.60 6.10
C GLY A 126 -13.27 26.43 5.14
N ARG A 127 -14.27 25.55 4.97
CA ARG A 127 -14.21 24.44 4.00
C ARG A 127 -14.04 24.93 2.57
N MET A 128 -14.77 25.98 2.16
CA MET A 128 -14.66 26.56 0.81
C MET A 128 -13.28 27.17 0.57
N LEU A 129 -12.73 27.87 1.57
CA LEU A 129 -11.36 28.38 1.54
C LEU A 129 -10.35 27.23 1.45
N PHE A 130 -10.56 26.17 2.23
CA PHE A 130 -9.67 25.01 2.26
C PHE A 130 -9.63 24.28 0.91
N GLN A 131 -10.78 24.09 0.26
CA GLN A 131 -10.87 23.52 -1.08
C GLN A 131 -10.12 24.36 -2.13
N THR A 132 -10.14 25.68 -1.97
CA THR A 132 -9.52 26.60 -2.93
C THR A 132 -8.00 26.73 -2.73
N HIS A 133 -7.53 26.71 -1.47
CA HIS A 133 -6.15 27.06 -1.12
C HIS A 133 -5.30 25.88 -0.63
N CYS A 134 -5.90 24.86 -0.03
CA CYS A 134 -5.17 23.82 0.71
C CYS A 134 -5.33 22.42 0.11
N ALA A 135 -6.50 22.11 -0.47
CA ALA A 135 -6.86 20.76 -0.87
C ALA A 135 -6.00 20.15 -1.99
N ALA A 136 -5.34 20.97 -2.82
CA ALA A 136 -4.41 20.47 -3.82
C ALA A 136 -3.26 19.66 -3.21
N CYS A 137 -2.84 20.04 -1.99
CA CYS A 137 -1.81 19.35 -1.22
C CYS A 137 -2.42 18.40 -0.19
N HIS A 138 -3.38 18.88 0.61
CA HIS A 138 -3.90 18.16 1.78
C HIS A 138 -5.17 17.33 1.53
N ARG A 139 -5.63 17.22 0.28
CA ARG A 139 -6.92 16.65 -0.15
C ARG A 139 -8.12 17.41 0.42
N ASP A 140 -9.29 17.26 -0.19
CA ASP A 140 -10.50 18.01 0.21
C ASP A 140 -10.96 17.75 1.63
N ASN A 141 -10.61 16.60 2.21
CA ASN A 141 -10.97 16.19 3.55
C ASN A 141 -9.86 16.43 4.59
N GLY A 142 -8.70 16.95 4.18
CA GLY A 142 -7.58 17.21 5.06
C GLY A 142 -6.75 15.98 5.45
N GLN A 143 -7.00 14.79 4.89
CA GLN A 143 -6.21 13.58 5.21
C GLN A 143 -4.80 13.57 4.61
N GLY A 144 -4.46 14.55 3.78
CA GLY A 144 -3.15 14.61 3.17
C GLY A 144 -2.98 13.67 1.98
N ALA A 145 -1.76 13.61 1.50
CA ALA A 145 -1.31 12.74 0.42
C ALA A 145 0.15 12.36 0.73
N LYS A 146 0.75 11.42 -0.01
CA LYS A 146 2.20 11.25 0.08
C LYS A 146 2.90 12.62 -0.09
N HIS A 147 3.81 12.93 0.83
CA HIS A 147 4.53 14.21 1.01
C HIS A 147 3.75 15.37 1.63
N PHE A 148 2.45 15.22 1.89
CA PHE A 148 1.60 16.24 2.50
C PHE A 148 0.87 15.69 3.73
N PRO A 149 1.06 16.28 4.93
CA PRO A 149 0.58 15.68 6.16
C PRO A 149 -0.94 15.63 6.21
N ASN A 150 -1.43 14.63 6.93
CA ASN A 150 -2.79 14.58 7.42
C ASN A 150 -2.96 15.68 8.48
N LEU A 151 -3.99 16.51 8.30
CA LEU A 151 -4.29 17.66 9.15
C LEU A 151 -5.42 17.35 10.14
N ILE A 152 -6.01 16.15 10.09
CA ILE A 152 -7.19 15.78 10.85
C ILE A 152 -6.95 14.56 11.76
N ASP A 153 -5.71 14.09 11.85
CA ASP A 153 -5.28 13.18 12.90
C ASP A 153 -4.69 13.95 14.09
N ASN A 154 -4.12 13.19 15.02
CA ASN A 154 -3.53 13.71 16.24
C ASN A 154 -2.00 13.82 16.16
N GLU A 155 -1.40 13.57 14.98
CA GLU A 155 0.06 13.63 14.79
C GLU A 155 0.49 14.96 14.16
N TRP A 156 1.13 15.81 14.96
CA TRP A 156 1.47 17.18 14.55
C TRP A 156 2.97 17.45 14.59
N MET A 157 3.61 17.53 13.42
CA MET A 157 5.04 17.87 13.30
C MET A 157 5.39 19.24 13.91
N TYR A 158 4.50 20.22 13.84
CA TYR A 158 4.73 21.59 14.31
C TYR A 158 3.82 22.01 15.47
N GLY A 159 3.19 21.03 16.14
CA GLY A 159 2.21 21.24 17.21
C GLY A 159 0.78 21.46 16.71
N GLY A 160 -0.19 20.95 17.47
CA GLY A 160 -1.63 21.01 17.14
C GLY A 160 -2.43 22.01 17.97
N SER A 161 -1.79 22.96 18.66
CA SER A 161 -2.51 24.04 19.36
C SER A 161 -3.06 25.06 18.36
N ASP A 162 -4.06 25.84 18.79
CA ASP A 162 -4.63 26.93 17.98
C ASP A 162 -3.54 27.86 17.43
N GLU A 163 -2.59 28.26 18.29
CA GLU A 163 -1.47 29.12 17.90
C GLU A 163 -0.55 28.45 16.88
N ALA A 164 -0.27 27.16 17.04
CA ALA A 164 0.61 26.41 16.15
C ALA A 164 -0.01 26.19 14.76
N ILE A 165 -1.32 25.91 14.71
CA ILE A 165 -2.09 25.76 13.47
C ILE A 165 -2.16 27.11 12.75
N ILE A 166 -2.56 28.18 13.46
CA ILE A 166 -2.64 29.54 12.91
C ILE A 166 -1.27 29.98 12.40
N HIS A 167 -0.19 29.78 13.17
CA HIS A 167 1.17 30.10 12.75
C HIS A 167 1.54 29.37 11.47
N SER A 168 1.22 28.07 11.38
CA SER A 168 1.54 27.28 10.19
C SER A 168 0.83 27.82 8.95
N ILE A 169 -0.43 28.24 9.06
CA ILE A 169 -1.19 28.84 7.96
C ILE A 169 -0.67 30.23 7.62
N GLU A 170 -0.48 31.09 8.62
CA GLU A 170 -0.14 32.50 8.43
C GLU A 170 1.30 32.69 7.94
N LEU A 171 2.26 32.05 8.61
CA LEU A 171 3.70 32.25 8.39
C LEU A 171 4.34 31.12 7.58
N GLY A 172 3.62 30.04 7.32
CA GLY A 172 4.16 28.86 6.65
C GLY A 172 5.07 28.04 7.56
N ARG A 173 5.61 26.94 7.03
CA ARG A 173 6.60 26.10 7.69
C ARG A 173 7.67 25.67 6.69
N ASN A 174 8.89 25.50 7.19
CA ASN A 174 9.98 24.90 6.43
C ASN A 174 10.65 23.84 7.31
N GLY A 175 10.66 22.61 6.83
CA GLY A 175 11.32 21.48 7.47
C GLY A 175 12.47 21.01 6.61
N ALA A 176 13.66 20.89 7.18
CA ALA A 176 14.85 20.48 6.45
C ALA A 176 15.53 19.29 7.13
N MET A 177 15.74 18.23 6.37
CA MET A 177 16.60 17.11 6.75
C MET A 177 17.79 17.09 5.80
N PRO A 178 19.04 17.15 6.29
CA PRO A 178 20.19 17.07 5.40
C PRO A 178 20.28 15.69 4.74
N GLY A 179 20.72 15.65 3.48
CA GLY A 179 21.07 14.41 2.80
C GLY A 179 22.44 13.89 3.26
N TRP A 180 22.55 12.58 3.46
CA TRP A 180 23.74 11.93 4.01
C TRP A 180 24.56 11.17 2.95
N ILE A 181 24.24 11.32 1.66
CA ILE A 181 24.91 10.60 0.55
C ILE A 181 26.44 10.76 0.53
N ASP A 182 26.96 11.92 0.94
CA ASP A 182 28.41 12.21 0.93
C ASP A 182 29.12 11.75 2.22
N VAL A 183 28.37 11.32 3.24
CA VAL A 183 28.89 10.99 4.57
C VAL A 183 28.74 9.51 4.90
N LEU A 184 27.63 8.90 4.49
CA LEU A 184 27.31 7.50 4.77
C LEU A 184 27.40 6.66 3.49
N ARG A 185 27.98 5.46 3.62
CA ARG A 185 27.98 4.48 2.54
C ARG A 185 26.57 3.89 2.35
N PRO A 186 26.23 3.38 1.14
CA PRO A 186 24.95 2.73 0.90
C PRO A 186 24.63 1.63 1.93
N ASP A 187 25.64 0.83 2.32
CA ASP A 187 25.46 -0.23 3.30
C ASP A 187 25.14 0.27 4.72
N GLU A 188 25.61 1.47 5.08
CA GLU A 188 25.33 2.10 6.37
C GLU A 188 23.93 2.70 6.37
N ILE A 189 23.52 3.33 5.26
CA ILE A 189 22.16 3.84 5.08
C ILE A 189 21.15 2.69 5.18
N SER A 190 21.38 1.55 4.52
CA SER A 190 20.49 0.39 4.62
C SER A 190 20.34 -0.12 6.05
N LYS A 191 21.44 -0.19 6.82
CA LYS A 191 21.39 -0.61 8.24
C LYS A 191 20.56 0.36 9.08
N ILE A 192 20.72 1.66 8.89
CA ILE A 192 19.90 2.66 9.56
C ILE A 192 18.42 2.49 9.20
N SER A 193 18.09 2.25 7.93
CA SER A 193 16.71 2.00 7.51
C SER A 193 16.11 0.76 8.19
N TYR A 194 16.89 -0.32 8.36
CA TYR A 194 16.43 -1.50 9.11
C TYR A 194 16.16 -1.20 10.58
N TYR A 195 17.01 -0.38 11.21
CA TYR A 195 16.76 0.09 12.56
C TYR A 195 15.46 0.89 12.65
N LEU A 196 15.23 1.83 11.74
CA LEU A 196 14.00 2.64 11.72
C LEU A 196 12.75 1.79 11.48
N ALA A 197 12.79 0.82 10.57
CA ALA A 197 11.71 -0.13 10.39
C ALA A 197 11.42 -0.93 11.68
N SER A 198 12.47 -1.35 12.40
CA SER A 198 12.33 -2.09 13.66
C SER A 198 11.67 -1.30 14.79
N LEU A 199 11.71 0.04 14.77
CA LEU A 199 11.06 0.88 15.79
C LEU A 199 9.54 0.71 15.82
N ASN A 200 8.96 0.34 14.66
CA ASN A 200 7.53 0.23 14.41
C ASN A 200 7.07 -1.21 14.23
N GLN A 201 7.91 -2.16 14.62
CA GLN A 201 7.68 -3.58 14.36
C GLN A 201 7.43 -3.86 12.86
N ARG A 202 7.94 -3.01 11.95
CA ARG A 202 7.83 -3.25 10.51
C ARG A 202 8.70 -4.43 10.16
N HIS A 203 8.05 -5.45 9.63
CA HIS A 203 8.68 -6.71 9.33
C HIS A 203 9.72 -6.52 8.22
N THR A 204 10.93 -6.99 8.51
CA THR A 204 12.04 -7.07 7.57
C THR A 204 12.73 -8.40 7.76
N ASP A 205 13.26 -8.99 6.70
CA ASP A 205 14.00 -10.26 6.76
C ASP A 205 15.50 -10.01 6.94
N VAL A 206 15.83 -9.21 7.96
CA VAL A 206 17.19 -8.74 8.19
C VAL A 206 17.72 -9.23 9.54
N PRO A 207 18.99 -9.65 9.59
CA PRO A 207 19.59 -10.10 10.84
C PRO A 207 19.58 -9.01 11.91
N GLU A 208 19.29 -9.38 13.16
CA GLU A 208 19.27 -8.46 14.31
C GLU A 208 20.62 -7.72 14.47
N VAL A 209 21.75 -8.34 14.12
CA VAL A 209 23.05 -7.65 14.13
C VAL A 209 23.09 -6.46 13.15
N LYS A 210 22.39 -6.51 12.00
CA LYS A 210 22.30 -5.35 11.10
C LYS A 210 21.42 -4.24 11.69
N VAL A 211 20.38 -4.60 12.43
CA VAL A 211 19.51 -3.67 13.15
C VAL A 211 20.30 -2.97 14.26
N GLU A 212 21.06 -3.70 15.07
CA GLU A 212 21.90 -3.14 16.14
C GLU A 212 23.04 -2.25 15.59
N LEU A 213 23.71 -2.68 14.52
CA LEU A 213 24.69 -1.81 13.83
C LEU A 213 24.02 -0.55 13.25
N GLY A 214 22.80 -0.68 12.73
CA GLY A 214 21.98 0.44 12.28
C GLY A 214 21.67 1.43 13.39
N LYS A 215 21.33 0.92 14.57
CA LYS A 215 21.09 1.72 15.79
C LYS A 215 22.34 2.47 16.23
N GLU A 216 23.50 1.82 16.25
CA GLU A 216 24.77 2.50 16.60
C GLU A 216 25.09 3.62 15.61
N LEU A 217 24.91 3.37 14.31
CA LEU A 217 25.08 4.38 13.26
C LEU A 217 24.07 5.53 13.44
N PHE A 218 22.80 5.22 13.65
CA PHE A 218 21.74 6.20 13.87
C PHE A 218 22.03 7.08 15.09
N ILE A 219 22.45 6.50 16.22
CA ILE A 219 22.82 7.25 17.42
C ILE A 219 23.98 8.20 17.11
N LYS A 220 24.94 7.77 16.28
CA LYS A 220 26.10 8.58 15.93
C LYS A 220 25.77 9.75 14.98
N THR A 221 24.81 9.58 14.07
CA THR A 221 24.57 10.56 12.99
C THR A 221 23.26 11.32 13.10
N CYS A 222 22.20 10.68 13.58
CA CYS A 222 20.82 11.19 13.51
C CYS A 222 20.30 11.68 14.86
N SER A 223 20.86 11.20 15.97
CA SER A 223 20.31 11.42 17.32
C SER A 223 20.30 12.86 17.80
N SER A 224 21.14 13.73 17.24
CA SER A 224 21.14 15.15 17.56
C SER A 224 19.81 15.84 17.24
N CYS A 225 19.08 15.31 16.25
CA CYS A 225 17.77 15.81 15.86
C CYS A 225 16.66 14.86 16.29
N HIS A 226 16.85 13.54 16.12
CA HIS A 226 15.78 12.53 16.30
C HIS A 226 15.89 11.73 17.62
N GLY A 227 16.86 12.00 18.49
CA GLY A 227 17.07 11.20 19.71
C GLY A 227 17.41 9.74 19.39
N ASP A 228 16.65 8.80 19.95
CA ASP A 228 16.72 7.37 19.59
C ASP A 228 15.81 7.00 18.41
N GLY A 229 15.15 7.98 17.80
CA GLY A 229 14.11 7.82 16.79
C GLY A 229 12.75 8.33 17.27
N ARG A 230 12.57 8.54 18.58
CA ARG A 230 11.27 8.89 19.18
C ARG A 230 11.12 10.37 19.57
N LEU A 231 12.14 11.18 19.29
CA LEU A 231 12.11 12.58 19.68
C LEU A 231 11.25 13.40 18.71
N VAL A 232 10.13 13.93 19.21
CA VAL A 232 9.33 14.94 18.52
C VAL A 232 9.84 16.34 18.89
N ASN A 233 10.12 17.18 17.89
CA ASN A 233 10.46 18.59 18.10
C ASN A 233 9.55 19.48 17.24
N THR A 234 8.53 20.06 17.88
CA THR A 234 7.52 20.88 17.21
C THR A 234 8.00 22.28 16.81
N GLU A 235 9.13 22.75 17.35
CA GLU A 235 9.72 24.03 16.94
C GLU A 235 10.41 23.91 15.57
N THR A 236 11.01 22.75 15.30
CA THR A 236 11.81 22.50 14.09
C THR A 236 11.16 21.53 13.11
N GLY A 237 10.04 20.91 13.48
CA GLY A 237 9.29 19.99 12.62
C GLY A 237 9.87 18.58 12.56
N VAL A 238 10.64 18.17 13.58
CA VAL A 238 11.19 16.81 13.64
C VAL A 238 10.08 15.84 14.06
N PRO A 239 9.74 14.84 13.21
CA PRO A 239 8.69 13.88 13.51
C PRO A 239 9.19 12.73 14.41
N ASP A 240 8.24 12.01 15.01
CA ASP A 240 8.49 10.69 15.60
C ASP A 240 8.77 9.69 14.47
N LEU A 241 9.92 9.04 14.48
CA LEU A 241 10.24 7.98 13.51
C LEU A 241 9.76 6.60 14.00
N SER A 242 9.20 6.52 15.19
CA SER A 242 8.59 5.33 15.79
C SER A 242 7.05 5.32 15.74
N ASP A 243 6.46 6.07 14.81
CA ASP A 243 5.04 5.99 14.51
C ASP A 243 4.73 5.19 13.23
N ASN A 244 3.44 4.95 12.99
CA ASN A 244 2.96 4.32 11.75
C ASN A 244 2.65 5.33 10.63
N ILE A 245 3.02 6.62 10.77
CA ILE A 245 2.62 7.70 9.87
C ILE A 245 3.84 8.30 9.17
N TRP A 246 4.13 7.82 7.96
CA TRP A 246 5.33 8.24 7.22
C TRP A 246 4.98 9.16 6.06
N LEU A 247 5.27 10.44 6.24
CA LEU A 247 4.97 11.47 5.25
C LEU A 247 5.63 11.20 3.88
N HIS A 248 6.85 10.66 3.86
CA HIS A 248 7.61 10.44 2.63
C HIS A 248 7.63 8.97 2.18
N GLY A 249 6.76 8.14 2.76
CA GLY A 249 6.74 6.69 2.55
C GLY A 249 7.62 5.96 3.57
N GLY A 250 7.14 4.81 4.03
CA GLY A 250 7.73 4.05 5.11
C GLY A 250 8.51 2.82 4.68
N SER A 251 8.52 2.47 3.39
CA SER A 251 9.29 1.31 2.88
C SER A 251 10.80 1.51 3.06
N ILE A 252 11.55 0.41 3.12
CA ILE A 252 13.01 0.47 3.26
C ILE A 252 13.63 1.34 2.18
N GLU A 253 13.21 1.20 0.92
CA GLU A 253 13.73 1.99 -0.19
C GLU A 253 13.46 3.50 -0.03
N GLU A 254 12.27 3.87 0.44
CA GLU A 254 11.88 5.26 0.66
C GLU A 254 12.62 5.89 1.85
N ILE A 255 12.83 5.11 2.92
CA ILE A 255 13.66 5.54 4.06
C ILE A 255 15.11 5.75 3.59
N GLN A 256 15.67 4.81 2.83
CA GLN A 256 17.03 4.94 2.28
C GLN A 256 17.13 6.16 1.35
N HIS A 257 16.14 6.39 0.50
CA HIS A 257 16.08 7.57 -0.36
C HIS A 257 16.06 8.87 0.46
N THR A 258 15.22 8.93 1.49
CA THR A 258 15.10 10.07 2.40
C THR A 258 16.41 10.37 3.11
N ILE A 259 17.08 9.35 3.68
CA ILE A 259 18.38 9.53 4.35
C ILE A 259 19.45 10.00 3.34
N ARG A 260 19.46 9.42 2.14
CA ARG A 260 20.45 9.71 1.11
C ARG A 260 20.29 11.14 0.57
N ALA A 261 19.09 11.51 0.15
CA ALA A 261 18.82 12.77 -0.54
C ALA A 261 18.51 13.93 0.41
N GLY A 262 18.03 13.64 1.62
CA GLY A 262 17.48 14.64 2.54
C GLY A 262 16.08 15.10 2.14
N LEU A 263 15.54 16.05 2.90
CA LEU A 263 14.22 16.65 2.70
C LEU A 263 14.32 18.17 2.81
N ASN A 264 13.48 18.87 2.05
CA ASN A 264 13.24 20.31 2.17
C ASN A 264 11.75 20.59 1.97
N ASN A 265 10.99 20.33 3.01
CA ASN A 265 9.54 20.45 3.03
C ASN A 265 9.13 21.91 3.21
N VAL A 266 8.13 22.34 2.45
CA VAL A 266 7.60 23.70 2.51
C VAL A 266 6.07 23.66 2.62
N MET A 267 5.56 24.26 3.68
CA MET A 267 4.17 24.71 3.77
C MET A 267 4.19 26.23 3.53
N PRO A 268 3.59 26.74 2.44
CA PRO A 268 3.69 28.15 2.07
C PRO A 268 2.89 29.07 3.02
N ALA A 269 3.41 30.27 3.27
CA ALA A 269 2.74 31.27 4.09
C ALA A 269 1.52 31.89 3.39
N PHE A 270 0.40 31.99 4.09
CA PHE A 270 -0.85 32.59 3.57
C PHE A 270 -1.19 33.95 4.17
N GLY A 271 -0.45 34.46 5.15
CA GLY A 271 -0.74 35.75 5.81
C GLY A 271 -0.72 36.98 4.89
N GLY A 272 -0.07 36.90 3.73
CA GLY A 272 -0.10 37.94 2.69
C GLY A 272 -1.28 37.81 1.71
N GLN A 273 -2.00 36.69 1.73
CA GLN A 273 -3.06 36.35 0.79
C GLN A 273 -4.44 36.38 1.47
N LEU A 274 -4.53 35.83 2.68
CA LEU A 274 -5.75 35.65 3.46
C LEU A 274 -5.84 36.67 4.61
N SER A 275 -7.05 37.08 4.97
CA SER A 275 -7.34 37.87 6.16
C SER A 275 -7.26 37.01 7.43
N GLN A 276 -7.21 37.67 8.60
CA GLN A 276 -7.23 36.95 9.88
C GLN A 276 -8.47 36.06 10.04
N ASN A 277 -9.65 36.57 9.64
CA ASN A 277 -10.90 35.82 9.72
C ASN A 277 -10.91 34.61 8.77
N GLU A 278 -10.31 34.75 7.58
CA GLU A 278 -10.15 33.63 6.64
C GLU A 278 -9.20 32.55 7.20
N ILE A 279 -8.09 32.95 7.83
CA ILE A 279 -7.16 32.03 8.50
C ILE A 279 -7.83 31.32 9.69
N LEU A 280 -8.60 32.05 10.50
CA LEU A 280 -9.36 31.49 11.61
C LEU A 280 -10.44 30.51 11.11
N ALA A 281 -11.13 30.83 10.01
CA ALA A 281 -12.10 29.94 9.40
C ALA A 281 -11.45 28.65 8.85
N LEU A 282 -10.26 28.75 8.24
CA LEU A 282 -9.47 27.57 7.84
C LEU A 282 -9.09 26.70 9.05
N GLY A 283 -8.56 27.32 10.11
CA GLY A 283 -8.22 26.62 11.35
C GLY A 283 -9.45 25.98 12.01
N ALA A 284 -10.60 26.65 11.98
CA ALA A 284 -11.87 26.14 12.48
C ALA A 284 -12.34 24.91 11.69
N TYR A 285 -12.22 24.93 10.35
CA TYR A 285 -12.55 23.78 9.52
C TYR A 285 -11.64 22.58 9.79
N ILE A 286 -10.33 22.78 9.87
CA ILE A 286 -9.35 21.72 10.20
C ILE A 286 -9.67 21.13 11.58
N THR A 287 -9.91 22.00 12.57
CA THR A 287 -10.25 21.57 13.93
C THR A 287 -11.59 20.83 13.98
N HIS A 288 -12.60 21.29 13.24
CA HIS A 288 -13.88 20.60 13.11
C HIS A 288 -13.72 19.20 12.54
N ALA A 289 -12.95 19.05 11.45
CA ALA A 289 -12.69 17.76 10.83
C ALA A 289 -11.90 16.80 11.76
N ARG A 290 -10.91 17.33 12.49
CA ARG A 290 -10.19 16.56 13.53
C ARG A 290 -11.12 16.10 14.64
N LEU A 291 -11.97 16.99 15.17
CA LEU A 291 -12.94 16.63 16.22
C LEU A 291 -13.96 15.58 15.74
N GLN A 292 -14.37 15.61 14.47
CA GLN A 292 -15.19 14.55 13.88
C GLN A 292 -14.43 13.22 13.81
N SER A 293 -13.15 13.24 13.44
CA SER A 293 -12.29 12.05 13.45
C SER A 293 -12.12 11.49 14.86
N ASP A 294 -11.83 12.34 15.85
CA ASP A 294 -11.72 11.98 17.27
C ASP A 294 -13.03 11.38 17.79
N GLN A 295 -14.17 11.98 17.46
CA GLN A 295 -15.48 11.47 17.86
C GLN A 295 -15.77 10.10 17.23
N ARG A 296 -15.41 9.91 15.95
CA ARG A 296 -15.53 8.62 15.27
C ARG A 296 -14.68 7.56 15.97
N LEU A 297 -13.40 7.85 16.24
CA LEU A 297 -12.50 6.93 16.95
C LEU A 297 -13.02 6.61 18.37
N ALA A 298 -13.51 7.62 19.09
CA ALA A 298 -14.09 7.44 20.42
C ALA A 298 -15.44 6.69 20.41
N SER A 299 -16.09 6.57 19.25
CA SER A 299 -17.34 5.80 19.10
C SER A 299 -17.12 4.32 18.81
N LEU A 300 -15.88 3.92 18.48
CA LEU A 300 -15.53 2.52 18.25
C LEU A 300 -15.61 1.73 19.56
N ASP A 301 -16.01 0.46 19.48
CA ASP A 301 -16.00 -0.43 20.64
C ASP A 301 -14.57 -0.94 20.87
N ALA A 302 -13.94 -0.50 21.96
CA ALA A 302 -12.56 -0.88 22.30
C ALA A 302 -12.36 -2.40 22.44
N GLU A 303 -13.37 -3.14 22.91
CA GLU A 303 -13.29 -4.60 22.97
C GLU A 303 -13.38 -5.21 21.57
N ALA A 304 -14.24 -4.67 20.70
CA ALA A 304 -14.32 -5.08 19.30
C ALA A 304 -13.03 -4.77 18.52
N VAL A 305 -12.42 -3.60 18.73
CA VAL A 305 -11.12 -3.25 18.15
C VAL A 305 -10.04 -4.25 18.57
N THR A 306 -10.00 -4.63 19.86
CA THR A 306 -9.01 -5.61 20.36
C THR A 306 -9.23 -7.00 19.76
N ARG A 307 -10.49 -7.46 19.65
CA ARG A 307 -10.81 -8.74 18.99
C ARG A 307 -10.52 -8.67 17.49
N GLY A 308 -10.83 -7.55 16.84
CA GLY A 308 -10.58 -7.30 15.43
C GLY A 308 -9.11 -7.28 15.08
N GLU A 309 -8.26 -6.74 15.95
CA GLU A 309 -6.80 -6.81 15.81
C GLU A 309 -6.34 -8.27 15.78
N TYR A 310 -6.76 -9.06 16.76
CA TYR A 310 -6.45 -10.49 16.82
C TYR A 310 -6.88 -11.23 15.55
N LEU A 311 -8.11 -10.98 15.08
CA LEU A 311 -8.67 -11.61 13.88
C LEU A 311 -7.98 -11.15 12.59
N ALA A 312 -7.60 -9.86 12.48
CA ALA A 312 -6.89 -9.34 11.32
C ALA A 312 -5.46 -9.90 11.23
N HIS A 313 -4.81 -10.14 12.37
CA HIS A 313 -3.54 -10.87 12.42
C HIS A 313 -3.73 -12.34 12.04
N ALA A 314 -4.67 -13.05 12.68
CA ALA A 314 -4.97 -14.44 12.35
C ALA A 314 -5.37 -14.63 10.87
N GLY A 315 -5.99 -13.60 10.28
CA GLY A 315 -6.39 -13.51 8.89
C GLY A 315 -5.26 -13.24 7.89
N ASP A 316 -4.02 -13.01 8.34
CA ASP A 316 -2.88 -12.56 7.51
C ASP A 316 -3.10 -11.21 6.80
N CYS A 317 -4.01 -10.35 7.29
CA CYS A 317 -4.31 -9.06 6.65
C CYS A 317 -3.04 -8.20 6.52
N VAL A 318 -2.23 -8.11 7.58
CA VAL A 318 -1.00 -7.31 7.59
C VAL A 318 0.08 -7.91 6.68
N ALA A 319 0.16 -9.24 6.59
CA ALA A 319 1.15 -9.94 5.78
C ALA A 319 0.94 -9.65 4.29
N CYS A 320 -0.32 -9.68 3.84
CA CYS A 320 -0.68 -9.43 2.45
C CYS A 320 -0.76 -7.93 2.13
N HIS A 321 -1.29 -7.11 3.04
CA HIS A 321 -1.52 -5.69 2.82
C HIS A 321 -0.39 -4.79 3.32
N SER A 322 0.84 -5.28 3.40
CA SER A 322 2.01 -4.44 3.69
C SER A 322 3.16 -4.81 2.76
N ALA A 323 3.82 -3.82 2.16
CA ALA A 323 5.08 -4.05 1.46
C ALA A 323 6.21 -4.36 2.46
N GLU A 324 7.30 -4.99 2.00
CA GLU A 324 8.47 -5.28 2.86
C GLU A 324 9.01 -3.99 3.51
N GLY A 325 9.03 -3.96 4.84
CA GLY A 325 9.37 -2.79 5.65
C GLY A 325 8.50 -1.54 5.42
N GLY A 326 7.40 -1.64 4.67
CA GLY A 326 6.44 -0.56 4.43
C GLY A 326 5.52 -0.28 5.61
N GLU A 327 4.68 0.75 5.49
CA GLU A 327 3.64 1.03 6.48
C GLU A 327 2.63 -0.12 6.57
N PRO A 328 2.26 -0.58 7.78
CA PRO A 328 1.28 -1.64 7.96
C PRO A 328 -0.05 -1.33 7.24
N PHE A 329 -0.62 -2.32 6.57
CA PHE A 329 -1.93 -2.25 5.89
C PHE A 329 -1.99 -1.28 4.68
N ALA A 330 -0.88 -0.66 4.28
CA ALA A 330 -0.83 0.31 3.19
C ALA A 330 -0.70 -0.31 1.76
N GLY A 331 -0.71 -1.63 1.66
CA GLY A 331 -0.58 -2.40 0.43
C GLY A 331 0.82 -2.35 -0.19
N GLY A 332 0.92 -2.76 -1.45
CA GLY A 332 2.15 -2.71 -2.25
C GLY A 332 2.95 -3.99 -2.33
N LEU A 333 2.46 -5.09 -1.76
CA LEU A 333 3.07 -6.41 -1.92
C LEU A 333 2.72 -6.98 -3.31
N PRO A 334 3.72 -7.36 -4.14
CA PRO A 334 3.46 -8.02 -5.42
C PRO A 334 3.18 -9.51 -5.25
N PHE A 335 2.18 -10.00 -5.98
CA PHE A 335 1.87 -11.42 -6.17
C PHE A 335 2.10 -11.77 -7.63
N VAL A 336 3.13 -12.56 -7.89
CA VAL A 336 3.48 -12.99 -9.25
C VAL A 336 2.64 -14.21 -9.61
N THR A 337 1.76 -14.06 -10.60
CA THR A 337 0.91 -15.16 -11.09
C THR A 337 1.30 -15.58 -12.50
N PRO A 338 0.89 -16.76 -12.98
CA PRO A 338 1.04 -17.14 -14.39
C PRO A 338 0.41 -16.17 -15.40
N PHE A 339 -0.47 -15.27 -14.94
CA PHE A 339 -1.18 -14.29 -15.77
C PHE A 339 -0.67 -12.86 -15.62
N GLY A 340 0.38 -12.63 -14.83
CA GLY A 340 0.93 -11.30 -14.52
C GLY A 340 0.97 -11.02 -13.02
N THR A 341 1.29 -9.78 -12.66
CA THR A 341 1.51 -9.37 -11.27
C THR A 341 0.32 -8.61 -10.72
N ILE A 342 -0.16 -9.02 -9.55
CA ILE A 342 -1.21 -8.33 -8.77
C ILE A 342 -0.53 -7.64 -7.60
N TYR A 343 -0.94 -6.43 -7.24
CA TYR A 343 -0.43 -5.75 -6.05
C TYR A 343 -1.51 -5.66 -4.98
N SER A 344 -1.15 -5.87 -3.71
CA SER A 344 -2.08 -5.64 -2.60
C SER A 344 -2.44 -4.17 -2.47
N THR A 345 -3.67 -3.92 -2.02
CA THR A 345 -4.22 -2.57 -1.86
C THR A 345 -4.01 -2.05 -0.44
N ASN A 346 -3.98 -0.74 -0.29
CA ASN A 346 -4.09 -0.04 0.96
C ASN A 346 -5.48 -0.25 1.56
N ILE A 347 -5.55 -0.81 2.77
CA ILE A 347 -6.79 -1.06 3.52
C ILE A 347 -6.87 -0.22 4.80
N THR A 348 -6.06 0.84 4.91
CA THR A 348 -6.16 1.84 5.98
C THR A 348 -7.41 2.72 5.78
N PRO A 349 -7.86 3.45 6.82
CA PRO A 349 -9.05 4.31 6.73
C PRO A 349 -8.80 5.62 5.96
N HIS A 350 -7.77 5.69 5.12
CA HIS A 350 -7.58 6.79 4.20
C HIS A 350 -8.71 6.81 3.15
N VAL A 351 -9.40 7.94 2.99
CA VAL A 351 -10.64 8.03 2.19
C VAL A 351 -10.41 7.83 0.70
N THR A 352 -9.32 8.38 0.15
CA THR A 352 -9.04 8.32 -1.30
C THR A 352 -8.07 7.20 -1.70
N GLU A 353 -7.05 6.93 -0.88
CA GLU A 353 -6.01 5.95 -1.19
C GLU A 353 -6.26 4.57 -0.54
N GLY A 354 -7.05 4.51 0.54
CA GLY A 354 -7.42 3.28 1.25
C GLY A 354 -8.92 2.97 1.20
N ILE A 355 -9.45 2.35 2.26
CA ILE A 355 -10.86 1.97 2.38
C ILE A 355 -11.70 2.97 3.19
N GLY A 356 -11.19 4.17 3.48
CA GLY A 356 -11.92 5.15 4.32
C GLY A 356 -13.25 5.63 3.75
N SER A 357 -13.53 5.40 2.47
CA SER A 357 -14.84 5.66 1.87
C SER A 357 -15.82 4.49 1.97
N TYR A 358 -15.37 3.31 2.43
CA TYR A 358 -16.19 2.10 2.59
C TYR A 358 -17.11 2.24 3.79
N ASP A 359 -18.29 1.63 3.71
CA ASP A 359 -19.05 1.24 4.89
C ASP A 359 -18.82 -0.25 5.21
N TYR A 360 -19.46 -0.74 6.27
CA TYR A 360 -19.33 -2.15 6.68
C TYR A 360 -19.78 -3.12 5.57
N GLU A 361 -20.82 -2.79 4.80
CA GLU A 361 -21.31 -3.69 3.75
C GLU A 361 -20.35 -3.74 2.56
N ASP A 362 -19.70 -2.62 2.23
CA ASP A 362 -18.63 -2.58 1.25
C ASP A 362 -17.42 -3.42 1.72
N PHE A 363 -17.04 -3.32 3.00
CA PHE A 363 -15.97 -4.13 3.58
C PHE A 363 -16.32 -5.62 3.56
N ARG A 364 -17.52 -5.99 4.02
CA ARG A 364 -18.03 -7.36 3.98
C ARG A 364 -18.06 -7.89 2.55
N ALA A 365 -18.57 -7.12 1.60
CA ALA A 365 -18.62 -7.53 0.19
C ALA A 365 -17.23 -7.71 -0.44
N ALA A 366 -16.24 -6.89 -0.06
CA ALA A 366 -14.86 -7.12 -0.47
C ALA A 366 -14.30 -8.39 0.17
N LEU A 367 -14.57 -8.59 1.46
CA LEU A 367 -14.01 -9.68 2.26
C LEU A 367 -14.55 -11.05 1.85
N VAL A 368 -15.86 -11.18 1.62
CA VAL A 368 -16.50 -12.48 1.38
C VAL A 368 -17.12 -12.60 -0.01
N ASP A 369 -17.58 -11.51 -0.62
CA ASP A 369 -18.21 -11.55 -1.95
C ASP A 369 -17.22 -11.29 -3.09
N GLY A 370 -15.94 -11.02 -2.78
CA GLY A 370 -14.92 -10.69 -3.78
C GLY A 370 -15.24 -9.42 -4.57
N LYS A 371 -15.97 -8.47 -3.98
CA LYS A 371 -16.49 -7.26 -4.64
C LYS A 371 -16.00 -5.99 -3.94
N GLY A 372 -14.97 -5.36 -4.49
CA GLY A 372 -14.54 -4.02 -4.07
C GLY A 372 -15.32 -2.89 -4.75
N LYS A 373 -15.15 -1.65 -4.27
CA LYS A 373 -15.79 -0.45 -4.87
C LYS A 373 -15.38 -0.18 -6.31
N HIS A 374 -14.19 -0.64 -6.70
CA HIS A 374 -13.64 -0.44 -8.05
C HIS A 374 -13.77 -1.67 -8.96
N GLY A 375 -14.52 -2.69 -8.53
CA GLY A 375 -14.78 -3.90 -9.29
C GLY A 375 -14.50 -5.19 -8.51
N TYR A 376 -14.66 -6.32 -9.20
CA TYR A 376 -14.40 -7.64 -8.63
C TYR A 376 -12.91 -7.87 -8.35
N LEU A 377 -12.63 -8.52 -7.23
CA LEU A 377 -11.29 -8.83 -6.75
C LEU A 377 -10.76 -10.07 -7.45
N TYR A 378 -9.43 -10.12 -7.62
CA TYR A 378 -8.78 -11.35 -8.05
C TYR A 378 -8.81 -12.35 -6.89
N PRO A 379 -8.94 -13.66 -7.15
CA PRO A 379 -8.95 -14.71 -6.12
C PRO A 379 -7.56 -14.93 -5.47
N ALA A 380 -6.62 -13.99 -5.65
CA ALA A 380 -5.46 -13.83 -4.78
C ALA A 380 -5.87 -13.25 -3.41
N MET A 381 -6.97 -12.50 -3.36
CA MET A 381 -7.68 -12.22 -2.13
C MET A 381 -8.54 -13.47 -1.81
N PRO A 382 -8.37 -14.13 -0.64
CA PRO A 382 -8.99 -15.41 -0.34
C PRO A 382 -10.45 -15.27 0.13
N PHE A 383 -11.29 -14.57 -0.63
CA PHE A 383 -12.70 -14.35 -0.29
C PHE A 383 -13.51 -15.65 -0.27
N THR A 384 -13.04 -16.68 -0.98
CA THR A 384 -13.56 -18.05 -0.96
C THR A 384 -13.30 -18.78 0.35
N SER A 385 -12.30 -18.38 1.13
CA SER A 385 -12.07 -18.86 2.50
C SER A 385 -12.72 -17.95 3.52
N TYR A 386 -12.59 -16.63 3.37
CA TYR A 386 -13.15 -15.68 4.33
C TYR A 386 -14.67 -15.67 4.41
N GLN A 387 -15.39 -16.23 3.41
CA GLN A 387 -16.84 -16.43 3.50
C GLN A 387 -17.31 -17.24 4.72
N TYR A 388 -16.40 -17.97 5.37
CA TYR A 388 -16.69 -18.73 6.59
C TYR A 388 -16.51 -17.93 7.88
N VAL A 389 -15.98 -16.72 7.80
CA VAL A 389 -15.82 -15.81 8.95
C VAL A 389 -17.19 -15.39 9.45
N THR A 390 -17.36 -15.36 10.77
CA THR A 390 -18.65 -15.00 11.36
C THR A 390 -18.95 -13.51 11.16
N GLU A 391 -20.23 -13.16 11.11
CA GLU A 391 -20.67 -11.76 11.01
C GLU A 391 -20.13 -10.88 12.15
N GLN A 392 -19.99 -11.43 13.36
CA GLN A 392 -19.42 -10.70 14.48
C GLN A 392 -17.93 -10.44 14.29
N ASP A 393 -17.17 -11.45 13.85
CA ASP A 393 -15.74 -11.33 13.63
C ASP A 393 -15.42 -10.35 12.49
N MET A 394 -16.26 -10.33 11.44
CA MET A 394 -16.15 -9.33 10.37
C MET A 394 -16.40 -7.91 10.89
N ARG A 395 -17.35 -7.72 11.81
CA ARG A 395 -17.60 -6.41 12.44
C ARG A 395 -16.45 -5.98 13.34
N ASP A 396 -15.92 -6.89 14.14
CA ASP A 396 -14.77 -6.62 15.00
C ASP A 396 -13.54 -6.24 14.15
N MET A 397 -13.26 -6.97 13.07
CA MET A 397 -12.20 -6.61 12.11
C MET A 397 -12.43 -5.24 11.46
N TRP A 398 -13.68 -4.91 11.10
CA TRP A 398 -14.02 -3.59 10.57
C TRP A 398 -13.75 -2.48 11.60
N GLU A 399 -14.16 -2.66 12.87
CA GLU A 399 -13.85 -1.71 13.95
C GLU A 399 -12.34 -1.48 14.08
N TYR A 400 -11.54 -2.56 14.04
CA TYR A 400 -10.08 -2.46 14.07
C TYR A 400 -9.52 -1.71 12.85
N MET A 401 -9.94 -2.04 11.63
CA MET A 401 -9.51 -1.34 10.41
C MET A 401 -9.87 0.16 10.42
N GLN A 402 -10.94 0.54 11.11
CA GLN A 402 -11.30 1.95 11.27
C GLN A 402 -10.49 2.67 12.35
N SER A 403 -9.85 1.92 13.25
CA SER A 403 -9.03 2.43 14.36
C SER A 403 -7.56 2.66 14.00
N ILE A 404 -7.03 1.98 12.99
CA ILE A 404 -5.61 2.07 12.61
C ILE A 404 -5.27 3.42 11.95
N ALA A 405 -3.97 3.71 11.88
CA ALA A 405 -3.46 4.91 11.23
C ALA A 405 -3.86 4.98 9.74
N SER A 406 -4.26 6.16 9.31
CA SER A 406 -4.58 6.44 7.90
C SER A 406 -3.28 6.68 7.13
N VAL A 407 -2.97 5.85 6.13
CA VAL A 407 -1.75 5.98 5.33
C VAL A 407 -2.08 6.47 3.93
N ALA A 408 -1.44 7.55 3.50
CA ALA A 408 -1.67 8.20 2.21
C ALA A 408 -0.86 7.58 1.06
N ARG A 409 -0.80 6.24 1.02
CA ARG A 409 -0.09 5.47 0.00
C ARG A 409 -1.06 5.05 -1.10
N ARG A 410 -0.79 5.50 -2.33
CA ARG A 410 -1.56 5.12 -3.51
C ARG A 410 -1.33 3.65 -3.87
N ASN A 411 -2.39 2.97 -4.28
CA ASN A 411 -2.33 1.60 -4.80
C ASN A 411 -1.55 1.51 -6.12
N ASP A 412 -0.69 0.50 -6.23
CA ASP A 412 -0.01 0.16 -7.47
C ASP A 412 -0.98 -0.44 -8.48
N THR A 413 -0.68 -0.25 -9.77
CA THR A 413 -1.51 -0.79 -10.85
C THR A 413 -1.14 -2.23 -11.15
N ASN A 414 -2.13 -3.13 -11.12
CA ASN A 414 -1.91 -4.52 -11.52
C ASN A 414 -1.42 -4.63 -12.97
N GLU A 415 -0.49 -5.54 -13.20
CA GLU A 415 0.13 -5.83 -14.49
C GLU A 415 -0.33 -7.19 -15.01
N MET A 416 -1.64 -7.30 -15.31
CA MET A 416 -2.25 -8.54 -15.78
C MET A 416 -2.29 -8.61 -17.31
N MET A 417 -2.03 -9.78 -17.87
CA MET A 417 -2.15 -10.02 -19.31
C MET A 417 -3.62 -10.07 -19.76
N PHE A 418 -3.89 -9.76 -21.03
CA PHE A 418 -5.21 -10.01 -21.60
C PHE A 418 -5.47 -11.52 -21.75
N PRO A 419 -6.67 -12.04 -21.40
CA PRO A 419 -7.86 -11.31 -20.94
C PRO A 419 -7.99 -11.17 -19.40
N ALA A 420 -7.03 -11.66 -18.61
CA ALA A 420 -7.07 -11.60 -17.14
C ALA A 420 -7.15 -10.17 -16.58
N ASN A 421 -6.78 -9.14 -17.34
CA ASN A 421 -6.96 -7.73 -16.97
C ASN A 421 -8.42 -7.24 -17.02
N ILE A 422 -9.36 -8.01 -17.58
CA ILE A 422 -10.78 -7.63 -17.64
C ILE A 422 -11.49 -8.05 -16.36
N ARG A 423 -11.73 -7.08 -15.46
CA ARG A 423 -12.38 -7.30 -14.15
C ARG A 423 -13.76 -7.95 -14.22
N LEU A 424 -14.53 -7.75 -15.30
CA LEU A 424 -15.84 -8.41 -15.47
C LEU A 424 -15.69 -9.94 -15.62
N GLY A 425 -14.56 -10.42 -16.14
CA GLY A 425 -14.27 -11.86 -16.21
C GLY A 425 -14.21 -12.52 -14.83
N LEU A 426 -13.87 -11.76 -13.78
CA LEU A 426 -13.83 -12.25 -12.41
C LEU A 426 -15.21 -12.50 -11.82
N LEU A 427 -16.26 -11.80 -12.29
CA LEU A 427 -17.64 -12.15 -11.95
C LEU A 427 -18.03 -13.51 -12.54
N ALA A 428 -17.64 -13.77 -13.79
CA ALA A 428 -17.90 -15.07 -14.41
C ALA A 428 -17.12 -16.18 -13.70
N TRP A 429 -15.87 -15.90 -13.28
CA TRP A 429 -15.08 -16.79 -12.46
C TRP A 429 -15.78 -17.12 -11.13
N ASP A 430 -16.23 -16.08 -10.42
CA ASP A 430 -16.93 -16.20 -9.13
C ASP A 430 -18.18 -17.08 -9.24
N ILE A 431 -19.04 -16.82 -10.24
CA ILE A 431 -20.26 -17.62 -10.49
C ILE A 431 -19.97 -19.10 -10.74
N VAL A 432 -18.83 -19.43 -11.35
CA VAL A 432 -18.49 -20.80 -11.75
C VAL A 432 -17.75 -21.55 -10.64
N PHE A 433 -16.86 -20.87 -9.91
CA PHE A 433 -15.88 -21.52 -9.03
C PHE A 433 -16.04 -21.21 -7.54
N ALA A 434 -16.70 -20.12 -7.16
CA ALA A 434 -16.90 -19.83 -5.75
C ALA A 434 -18.06 -20.67 -5.19
N ASP A 435 -17.73 -21.67 -4.38
CA ASP A 435 -18.74 -22.41 -3.62
C ASP A 435 -19.27 -21.52 -2.49
N ARG A 436 -20.55 -21.15 -2.56
CA ARG A 436 -21.23 -20.32 -1.56
C ARG A 436 -21.94 -21.12 -0.48
N THR A 437 -21.66 -22.43 -0.39
CA THR A 437 -22.25 -23.30 0.62
C THR A 437 -21.66 -22.97 1.99
N PRO A 438 -22.48 -22.78 3.05
CA PRO A 438 -21.98 -22.55 4.40
C PRO A 438 -21.08 -23.69 4.88
N MET A 439 -20.11 -23.36 5.74
CA MET A 439 -19.24 -24.37 6.32
C MET A 439 -20.05 -25.38 7.14
N ASN A 440 -19.83 -26.67 6.86
CA ASN A 440 -20.39 -27.75 7.65
C ASN A 440 -19.50 -28.05 8.87
N TYR A 441 -20.03 -27.89 10.07
CA TYR A 441 -19.34 -28.21 11.33
C TYR A 441 -19.72 -29.57 11.92
N ASP A 442 -20.59 -30.34 11.24
CA ASP A 442 -20.94 -31.69 11.67
C ASP A 442 -19.74 -32.62 11.50
N LEU A 443 -19.45 -33.40 12.54
CA LEU A 443 -18.38 -34.39 12.51
C LEU A 443 -18.74 -35.51 11.52
N PRO A 444 -17.90 -35.80 10.50
CA PRO A 444 -18.08 -36.93 9.60
C PRO A 444 -18.28 -38.24 10.35
N THR A 445 -19.12 -39.13 9.82
CA THR A 445 -19.47 -40.39 10.52
C THR A 445 -18.23 -41.28 10.72
N GLU A 446 -17.30 -41.21 9.78
CA GLU A 446 -16.04 -41.92 9.75
C GLU A 446 -15.03 -41.44 10.82
N LEU A 447 -15.23 -40.23 11.36
CA LEU A 447 -14.43 -39.65 12.43
C LEU A 447 -15.06 -39.82 13.82
N GLN A 448 -16.29 -40.34 13.90
CA GLN A 448 -16.95 -40.60 15.18
C GLN A 448 -16.15 -41.62 16.00
N GLY A 449 -15.79 -41.22 17.23
CA GLY A 449 -14.96 -42.03 18.13
C GLY A 449 -13.45 -41.96 17.84
N LYS A 450 -13.01 -41.29 16.76
CA LYS A 450 -11.61 -40.91 16.52
C LYS A 450 -11.31 -39.50 17.02
N VAL A 451 -12.27 -38.59 16.89
CA VAL A 451 -12.20 -37.24 17.47
C VAL A 451 -12.77 -37.28 18.89
N GLU A 452 -11.93 -36.98 19.88
CA GLU A 452 -12.32 -36.95 21.30
C GLU A 452 -12.99 -35.63 21.69
N ASP A 453 -12.43 -34.50 21.23
CA ASP A 453 -12.93 -33.15 21.49
C ASP A 453 -13.48 -32.51 20.20
N VAL A 454 -14.80 -32.55 20.04
CA VAL A 454 -15.48 -32.02 18.85
C VAL A 454 -15.44 -30.49 18.81
N ASP A 455 -15.54 -29.82 19.97
CA ASP A 455 -15.54 -28.35 20.03
C ASP A 455 -14.18 -27.80 19.59
N LYS A 456 -13.08 -28.45 20.02
CA LYS A 456 -11.72 -28.12 19.56
C LYS A 456 -11.52 -28.38 18.07
N TRP A 457 -12.07 -29.49 17.55
CA TRP A 457 -12.04 -29.78 16.12
C TRP A 457 -12.78 -28.71 15.30
N GLN A 458 -13.97 -28.31 15.73
CA GLN A 458 -14.77 -27.27 15.08
C GLN A 458 -14.06 -25.91 15.09
N ARG A 459 -13.44 -25.55 16.22
CA ARG A 459 -12.63 -24.33 16.31
C ARG A 459 -11.42 -24.37 15.39
N GLY A 460 -10.72 -25.50 15.35
CA GLY A 460 -9.60 -25.71 14.43
C GLY A 460 -10.02 -25.58 12.97
N LYS A 461 -11.17 -26.16 12.60
CA LYS A 461 -11.75 -26.06 11.27
C LYS A 461 -12.04 -24.61 10.89
N TYR A 462 -12.64 -23.83 11.80
CA TYR A 462 -12.91 -22.41 11.59
C TYR A 462 -11.64 -21.63 11.26
N TRP A 463 -10.59 -21.81 12.06
CA TRP A 463 -9.30 -21.15 11.83
C TRP A 463 -8.64 -21.61 10.53
N VAL A 464 -8.56 -22.91 10.27
CA VAL A 464 -7.83 -23.46 9.11
C VAL A 464 -8.51 -23.13 7.79
N ALA A 465 -9.85 -23.23 7.71
CA ALA A 465 -10.57 -23.01 6.46
C ALA A 465 -11.03 -21.56 6.26
N GLY A 466 -11.23 -20.81 7.35
CA GLY A 466 -11.61 -19.39 7.35
C GLY A 466 -10.40 -18.47 7.36
N LEU A 467 -10.07 -17.90 8.52
CA LEU A 467 -9.07 -16.83 8.65
C LEU A 467 -7.65 -17.26 8.29
N GLY A 468 -7.23 -18.47 8.64
CA GLY A 468 -5.92 -19.00 8.26
C GLY A 468 -5.85 -19.54 6.84
N HIS A 469 -6.98 -19.62 6.12
CA HIS A 469 -7.12 -19.94 4.68
C HIS A 469 -6.13 -20.97 4.13
N CYS A 470 -5.81 -22.02 4.90
CA CYS A 470 -4.66 -22.90 4.62
C CYS A 470 -4.83 -23.63 3.28
N SER A 471 -6.07 -23.84 2.84
CA SER A 471 -6.39 -24.46 1.56
C SER A 471 -5.95 -23.61 0.37
N GLU A 472 -5.83 -22.30 0.51
CA GLU A 472 -5.43 -21.40 -0.59
C GLU A 472 -3.98 -21.64 -1.02
N CYS A 473 -3.12 -22.05 -0.08
CA CYS A 473 -1.73 -22.40 -0.36
C CYS A 473 -1.53 -23.90 -0.56
N HIS A 474 -2.18 -24.73 0.27
CA HIS A 474 -1.91 -26.16 0.34
C HIS A 474 -2.84 -27.02 -0.52
N THR A 475 -3.66 -26.45 -1.41
CA THR A 475 -4.54 -27.23 -2.30
C THR A 475 -4.19 -26.98 -3.75
N PRO A 476 -4.12 -28.03 -4.61
CA PRO A 476 -3.88 -27.86 -6.04
C PRO A 476 -4.92 -26.93 -6.68
N ARG A 477 -4.48 -26.16 -7.68
CA ARG A 477 -5.35 -25.27 -8.46
C ARG A 477 -5.55 -25.79 -9.88
N ASN A 478 -6.76 -25.58 -10.41
CA ASN A 478 -7.05 -25.86 -11.81
C ASN A 478 -6.49 -24.77 -12.75
N ILE A 479 -6.66 -24.92 -14.06
CA ILE A 479 -6.15 -23.95 -15.05
C ILE A 479 -6.73 -22.53 -14.91
N ALA A 480 -7.87 -22.38 -14.25
CA ALA A 480 -8.49 -21.09 -13.94
C ALA A 480 -8.06 -20.54 -12.58
N GLN A 481 -7.09 -21.17 -11.91
CA GLN A 481 -6.58 -20.82 -10.57
C GLN A 481 -7.61 -20.99 -9.44
N ALA A 482 -8.68 -21.76 -9.65
CA ALA A 482 -9.60 -22.16 -8.58
C ALA A 482 -9.09 -23.42 -7.86
N LEU A 483 -9.38 -23.53 -6.57
CA LEU A 483 -9.00 -24.68 -5.74
C LEU A 483 -9.71 -25.95 -6.21
N ASP A 484 -8.98 -27.07 -6.20
CA ASP A 484 -9.51 -28.41 -6.41
C ASP A 484 -9.91 -29.03 -5.06
N ASN A 485 -11.16 -28.80 -4.63
CA ASN A 485 -11.65 -29.23 -3.32
C ASN A 485 -11.68 -30.77 -3.12
N ASP A 486 -11.65 -31.55 -4.20
CA ASP A 486 -11.53 -33.02 -4.10
C ASP A 486 -10.11 -33.46 -3.70
N ARG A 487 -9.14 -32.54 -3.80
CA ARG A 487 -7.73 -32.73 -3.47
C ARG A 487 -7.26 -31.74 -2.39
N ILE A 488 -8.18 -31.35 -1.50
CA ILE A 488 -7.89 -30.40 -0.42
C ILE A 488 -6.63 -30.80 0.35
N PHE A 489 -5.75 -29.84 0.60
CA PHE A 489 -4.50 -30.01 1.33
C PHE A 489 -3.41 -30.87 0.68
N GLN A 490 -3.56 -31.33 -0.58
CA GLN A 490 -2.54 -32.14 -1.28
C GLN A 490 -1.34 -31.37 -1.86
N GLY A 491 -1.09 -30.16 -1.36
CA GLY A 491 0.01 -29.28 -1.74
C GLY A 491 -0.18 -28.54 -3.05
N ASN A 492 0.61 -27.49 -3.26
CA ASN A 492 0.63 -26.72 -4.51
C ASN A 492 1.93 -25.91 -4.64
N LEU A 493 2.40 -25.73 -5.87
CA LEU A 493 3.58 -24.92 -6.14
C LEU A 493 3.25 -23.42 -6.14
N ILE A 494 3.94 -22.63 -5.31
CA ILE A 494 3.78 -21.19 -5.12
C ILE A 494 5.16 -20.54 -5.00
N ASP A 495 5.46 -19.53 -5.81
CA ASP A 495 6.72 -18.77 -5.79
C ASP A 495 7.99 -19.65 -5.80
N GLY A 496 7.95 -20.73 -6.58
CA GLY A 496 9.04 -21.69 -6.71
C GLY A 496 9.26 -22.62 -5.51
N TRP A 497 8.38 -22.56 -4.51
CA TRP A 497 8.32 -23.50 -3.39
C TRP A 497 7.08 -24.37 -3.50
N ASN A 498 7.15 -25.62 -3.04
CA ASN A 498 5.93 -26.40 -2.86
C ASN A 498 5.36 -26.10 -1.48
N ALA A 499 4.13 -25.57 -1.40
CA ALA A 499 3.37 -25.65 -0.17
C ALA A 499 3.05 -27.13 0.05
N PRO A 500 3.64 -27.78 1.08
CA PRO A 500 3.62 -29.24 1.19
C PRO A 500 2.20 -29.79 1.34
N ASP A 501 2.04 -31.09 1.10
CA ASP A 501 0.82 -31.79 1.45
C ASP A 501 0.63 -31.74 2.99
N ILE A 502 -0.50 -31.20 3.44
CA ILE A 502 -0.88 -31.12 4.86
C ILE A 502 -2.15 -31.93 5.15
N THR A 503 -2.45 -32.91 4.30
CA THR A 503 -3.49 -33.90 4.58
C THR A 503 -3.22 -34.59 5.91
N ALA A 504 -4.28 -35.02 6.58
CA ALA A 504 -4.17 -35.74 7.84
C ALA A 504 -3.38 -37.03 7.66
N GLU A 505 -3.50 -37.67 6.49
CA GLU A 505 -2.73 -38.86 6.13
C GLU A 505 -1.23 -38.57 6.04
N GLU A 506 -0.83 -37.56 5.26
CA GLU A 506 0.60 -37.26 5.09
C GLU A 506 1.23 -36.77 6.40
N LEU A 507 0.53 -35.92 7.16
CA LEU A 507 0.98 -35.50 8.50
C LEU A 507 1.13 -36.70 9.45
N TYR A 508 0.22 -37.67 9.40
CA TYR A 508 0.29 -38.90 10.18
C TYR A 508 1.49 -39.77 9.76
N VAL A 509 1.66 -40.01 8.45
CA VAL A 509 2.77 -40.81 7.88
C VAL A 509 4.12 -40.18 8.22
N ASP A 510 4.23 -38.86 8.09
CA ASP A 510 5.42 -38.07 8.45
C ASP A 510 5.63 -37.99 9.97
N GLY A 511 4.70 -38.52 10.77
CA GLY A 511 4.82 -38.65 12.22
C GLY A 511 4.68 -37.34 12.98
N TRP A 512 3.92 -36.38 12.43
CA TRP A 512 3.52 -35.19 13.16
C TRP A 512 2.56 -35.57 14.29
N ASN A 513 2.66 -34.84 15.39
CA ASN A 513 1.74 -34.96 16.51
C ASN A 513 1.29 -33.56 16.96
N LEU A 514 0.32 -33.53 17.87
CA LEU A 514 -0.29 -32.28 18.32
C LEU A 514 0.76 -31.29 18.82
N LYS A 515 1.75 -31.76 19.59
CA LYS A 515 2.81 -30.89 20.13
C LYS A 515 3.72 -30.37 19.01
N SER A 516 4.23 -31.26 18.14
CA SER A 516 5.19 -30.87 17.10
C SER A 516 4.59 -29.91 16.09
N LEU A 517 3.32 -30.11 15.70
CA LEU A 517 2.63 -29.24 14.76
C LEU A 517 2.25 -27.90 15.41
N THR A 518 1.78 -27.91 16.66
CA THR A 518 1.48 -26.67 17.41
C THR A 518 2.74 -25.82 17.59
N ASP A 519 3.85 -26.43 17.99
CA ASP A 519 5.11 -25.71 18.19
C ASP A 519 5.60 -25.13 16.85
N PHE A 520 5.51 -25.90 15.76
CA PHE A 520 5.89 -25.43 14.43
C PHE A 520 5.04 -24.23 13.98
N LEU A 521 3.71 -24.33 14.05
CA LEU A 521 2.82 -23.26 13.63
C LEU A 521 2.91 -22.01 14.52
N HIS A 522 3.14 -22.17 15.84
CA HIS A 522 3.17 -21.05 16.78
C HIS A 522 4.54 -20.35 16.81
N THR A 523 5.64 -21.08 16.61
CA THR A 523 7.01 -20.56 16.82
C THR A 523 7.91 -20.63 15.60
N GLY A 524 7.45 -21.28 14.52
CA GLY A 524 8.29 -21.59 13.37
C GLY A 524 9.24 -22.76 13.60
N HIS A 525 9.24 -23.38 14.78
CA HIS A 525 10.22 -24.39 15.17
C HIS A 525 9.58 -25.60 15.85
N SER A 526 10.02 -26.80 15.48
CA SER A 526 9.68 -28.03 16.19
C SER A 526 10.79 -29.07 16.06
N ASP A 527 10.57 -30.25 16.65
CA ASP A 527 11.40 -31.44 16.43
C ASP A 527 11.33 -31.98 14.99
N LYS A 528 10.44 -31.42 14.15
CA LYS A 528 10.31 -31.70 12.72
C LYS A 528 11.03 -30.68 11.83
N GLY A 529 11.69 -29.66 12.40
CA GLY A 529 12.44 -28.66 11.64
C GLY A 529 11.97 -27.23 11.87
N THR A 530 12.20 -26.37 10.88
CA THR A 530 11.89 -24.94 10.94
C THR A 530 11.15 -24.48 9.69
N ALA A 531 10.32 -23.46 9.83
CA ALA A 531 9.61 -22.83 8.72
C ALA A 531 10.55 -21.94 7.89
N PHE A 532 10.33 -21.90 6.58
CA PHE A 532 11.02 -21.03 5.64
C PHE A 532 10.06 -20.59 4.53
N ALA A 533 10.54 -19.65 3.69
CA ALA A 533 9.76 -19.07 2.60
C ALA A 533 8.41 -18.51 3.10
N GLY A 534 7.35 -18.58 2.30
CA GLY A 534 6.06 -17.99 2.65
C GLY A 534 5.47 -18.50 3.98
N MET A 535 5.79 -19.74 4.41
CA MET A 535 5.35 -20.23 5.71
C MET A 535 6.00 -19.47 6.88
N ALA A 536 7.25 -19.03 6.72
CA ALA A 536 7.90 -18.19 7.72
C ALA A 536 7.18 -16.82 7.84
N ASP A 537 6.74 -16.25 6.72
CA ASP A 537 5.99 -14.98 6.73
C ASP A 537 4.63 -15.14 7.41
N VAL A 538 3.90 -16.22 7.11
CA VAL A 538 2.63 -16.55 7.77
C VAL A 538 2.81 -16.70 9.29
N ILE A 539 3.86 -17.38 9.73
CA ILE A 539 4.12 -17.54 11.17
C ILE A 539 4.48 -16.21 11.80
N LYS A 540 5.38 -15.45 11.18
CA LYS A 540 5.89 -14.18 11.70
C LYS A 540 4.80 -13.12 11.82
N ASN A 541 3.88 -13.06 10.86
CA ASN A 541 2.91 -11.97 10.74
C ASN A 541 1.50 -12.36 11.24
N SER A 542 1.22 -13.65 11.45
CA SER A 542 -0.09 -14.17 11.89
C SER A 542 0.03 -15.18 13.02
N LEU A 543 0.47 -16.41 12.76
CA LEU A 543 0.26 -17.53 13.68
C LEU A 543 1.00 -17.38 15.01
N SER A 544 2.15 -16.71 15.03
CA SER A 544 2.88 -16.43 16.28
C SER A 544 2.21 -15.40 17.18
N LEU A 545 1.32 -14.58 16.61
CA LEU A 545 0.50 -13.59 17.34
C LEU A 545 -0.80 -14.20 17.88
N MET A 546 -1.16 -15.41 17.42
CA MET A 546 -2.31 -16.14 17.92
C MET A 546 -2.05 -16.76 19.29
N THR A 547 -3.12 -17.05 20.02
CA THR A 547 -3.00 -17.83 21.25
C THR A 547 -2.57 -19.25 20.93
N ARG A 548 -1.75 -19.84 21.80
CA ARG A 548 -1.32 -21.24 21.62
C ARG A 548 -2.50 -22.21 21.63
N GLU A 549 -3.59 -21.89 22.33
CA GLU A 549 -4.81 -22.71 22.35
C GLU A 549 -5.47 -22.77 20.96
N ASP A 550 -5.56 -21.64 20.26
CA ASP A 550 -6.13 -21.60 18.92
C ASP A 550 -5.24 -22.33 17.90
N ILE A 551 -3.92 -22.14 17.95
CA ILE A 551 -2.99 -22.90 17.11
C ILE A 551 -3.04 -24.41 17.41
N GLU A 552 -3.23 -24.78 18.68
CA GLU A 552 -3.41 -26.18 19.06
C GLU A 552 -4.73 -26.74 18.52
N SER A 553 -5.79 -25.93 18.43
CA SER A 553 -7.04 -26.33 17.77
C SER A 553 -6.86 -26.54 16.27
N MET A 554 -6.12 -25.66 15.58
CA MET A 554 -5.76 -25.82 14.16
C MET A 554 -4.99 -27.13 13.93
N SER A 555 -3.97 -27.36 14.76
CA SER A 555 -3.14 -28.58 14.70
C SER A 555 -3.98 -29.82 14.95
N TYR A 556 -4.92 -29.76 15.91
CA TYR A 556 -5.82 -30.86 16.21
C TYR A 556 -6.76 -31.18 15.04
N TYR A 557 -7.31 -30.16 14.37
CA TYR A 557 -8.12 -30.35 13.16
C TYR A 557 -7.32 -30.96 12.02
N LEU A 558 -6.14 -30.41 11.69
CA LEU A 558 -5.29 -30.91 10.60
C LEU A 558 -4.86 -32.38 10.80
N LEU A 559 -4.54 -32.76 12.05
CA LEU A 559 -4.16 -34.14 12.38
C LEU A 559 -5.35 -35.12 12.42
N ALA A 560 -6.54 -34.63 12.73
CA ALA A 560 -7.75 -35.47 12.77
C ALA A 560 -8.31 -35.74 11.36
N GLY A 561 -8.20 -34.75 10.47
CA GLY A 561 -8.79 -34.79 9.13
C GLY A 561 -10.25 -34.38 9.08
N ASP A 562 -10.81 -34.48 7.88
CA ASP A 562 -12.19 -34.12 7.54
C ASP A 562 -12.63 -34.86 6.26
N THR A 563 -13.84 -34.58 5.79
CA THR A 563 -14.33 -35.02 4.47
C THR A 563 -13.30 -34.72 3.38
N ASN A 564 -13.01 -35.70 2.53
CA ASN A 564 -11.96 -35.68 1.49
C ASN A 564 -10.51 -35.55 2.00
N ASN A 565 -10.29 -35.61 3.31
CA ASN A 565 -8.98 -35.57 3.97
C ASN A 565 -8.95 -36.54 5.15
N MET A 566 -8.97 -37.84 4.85
CA MET A 566 -9.07 -38.91 5.84
C MET A 566 -7.80 -39.76 5.88
N ILE A 567 -7.41 -40.21 7.07
CA ILE A 567 -6.31 -41.16 7.23
C ILE A 567 -6.77 -42.56 6.79
N SER A 568 -6.09 -43.18 5.82
CA SER A 568 -6.36 -44.56 5.40
C SER A 568 -6.07 -45.54 6.53
N ASP A 569 -6.84 -46.63 6.59
CA ASP A 569 -6.57 -47.75 7.51
C ASP A 569 -5.22 -48.45 7.23
N THR A 570 -4.61 -48.16 6.08
CA THR A 570 -3.29 -48.68 5.67
C THR A 570 -2.13 -47.73 5.91
N ALA A 571 -2.40 -46.49 6.36
CA ALA A 571 -1.36 -45.52 6.65
C ALA A 571 -0.49 -45.99 7.82
N VAL A 572 0.83 -45.82 7.70
CA VAL A 572 1.80 -46.20 8.74
C VAL A 572 2.78 -45.06 8.96
N VAL A 573 3.00 -44.73 10.24
CA VAL A 573 3.98 -43.71 10.63
C VAL A 573 5.40 -44.18 10.27
N LEU A 574 6.14 -43.33 9.57
CA LEU A 574 7.54 -43.54 9.24
C LEU A 574 8.41 -43.55 10.50
N GLN A 575 9.42 -44.42 10.51
CA GLN A 575 10.33 -44.63 11.63
C GLN A 575 11.79 -44.53 11.16
N PRO A 576 12.31 -43.30 10.94
CA PRO A 576 13.69 -43.10 10.51
C PRO A 576 14.66 -43.60 11.58
N LYS A 577 15.60 -44.45 11.15
CA LYS A 577 16.60 -45.07 12.03
C LYS A 577 17.76 -44.14 12.35
N GLY A 578 17.99 -43.12 11.50
CA GLY A 578 19.23 -42.35 11.50
C GLY A 578 20.37 -43.11 10.83
N PHE A 579 21.53 -42.48 10.73
CA PHE A 579 22.73 -43.15 10.20
C PHE A 579 23.26 -44.19 11.19
N ASP A 580 23.26 -45.45 10.75
CA ASP A 580 23.84 -46.60 11.44
C ASP A 580 25.14 -47.07 10.76
N ASP A 581 25.75 -48.15 11.26
CA ASP A 581 26.99 -48.70 10.69
C ASP A 581 26.88 -49.06 9.20
N ALA A 582 25.68 -49.40 8.72
CA ALA A 582 25.45 -49.69 7.30
C ALA A 582 25.43 -48.39 6.49
N ALA A 583 24.70 -47.36 6.96
CA ALA A 583 24.67 -46.04 6.33
C ALA A 583 26.07 -45.42 6.25
N TYR A 584 26.88 -45.53 7.32
CA TYR A 584 28.25 -45.02 7.36
C TYR A 584 29.21 -45.76 6.40
N ALA A 585 28.88 -46.98 6.00
CA ALA A 585 29.68 -47.77 5.06
C ALA A 585 29.36 -47.49 3.58
N GLU A 586 28.26 -46.78 3.28
CA GLU A 586 27.91 -46.41 1.91
C GLU A 586 28.87 -45.35 1.34
N GLU A 587 29.24 -45.49 0.06
CA GLU A 587 30.20 -44.58 -0.59
C GLU A 587 29.71 -43.12 -0.59
N ILE A 588 28.39 -42.91 -0.70
CA ILE A 588 27.78 -41.58 -0.74
C ILE A 588 27.86 -40.84 0.62
N TYR A 589 28.00 -41.56 1.75
CA TYR A 589 28.13 -40.94 3.07
C TYR A 589 29.34 -40.00 3.16
N ALA A 590 30.45 -40.35 2.51
CA ALA A 590 31.63 -39.47 2.48
C ALA A 590 31.31 -38.12 1.83
N THR A 591 30.44 -38.10 0.82
CA THR A 591 29.96 -36.85 0.21
C THR A 591 29.08 -36.09 1.21
N TYR A 592 28.09 -36.76 1.80
CA TYR A 592 27.22 -36.16 2.83
C TYR A 592 28.03 -35.49 3.94
N ASN A 593 29.02 -36.19 4.50
CA ASN A 593 29.78 -35.69 5.64
C ASN A 593 30.65 -34.47 5.27
N GLN A 594 31.13 -34.39 4.01
CA GLN A 594 31.91 -33.26 3.51
C GLN A 594 31.07 -32.05 3.13
N THR A 595 29.81 -32.25 2.70
CA THR A 595 28.92 -31.18 2.26
C THR A 595 27.93 -30.78 3.35
N CYS A 596 27.00 -31.68 3.71
CA CYS A 596 25.88 -31.41 4.61
C CYS A 596 26.27 -31.56 6.09
N GLY A 597 27.07 -32.57 6.41
CA GLY A 597 27.42 -32.95 7.79
C GLY A 597 28.26 -31.92 8.53
N ALA A 598 28.91 -31.00 7.81
CA ALA A 598 29.61 -29.86 8.38
C ALA A 598 28.67 -28.97 9.22
N CYS A 599 27.42 -28.78 8.76
CA CYS A 599 26.40 -27.99 9.44
C CYS A 599 25.39 -28.89 10.16
N HIS A 600 24.80 -29.87 9.47
CA HIS A 600 23.73 -30.73 9.99
C HIS A 600 24.23 -31.89 10.90
N GLY A 601 25.53 -31.96 11.16
CA GLY A 601 26.14 -33.03 11.94
C GLY A 601 26.43 -34.28 11.12
N ALA A 602 27.49 -35.00 11.49
CA ALA A 602 27.86 -36.25 10.82
C ALA A 602 26.81 -37.37 11.00
N ASP A 603 25.92 -37.20 11.99
CA ASP A 603 24.79 -38.08 12.31
C ASP A 603 23.42 -37.52 11.84
N GLY A 604 23.40 -36.35 11.18
CA GLY A 604 22.19 -35.73 10.65
C GLY A 604 21.21 -35.17 11.67
N LYS A 605 21.57 -35.10 12.95
CA LYS A 605 20.70 -34.60 14.03
C LYS A 605 20.64 -33.08 14.15
N GLY A 606 21.33 -32.36 13.26
CA GLY A 606 21.48 -30.92 13.33
C GLY A 606 22.44 -30.49 14.43
N ARG A 607 22.62 -29.18 14.52
CA ARG A 607 23.39 -28.53 15.59
C ARG A 607 22.67 -27.23 15.90
N ASP A 608 22.00 -27.14 17.04
CA ASP A 608 21.34 -25.91 17.47
C ASP A 608 22.38 -24.87 17.91
N PRO A 609 22.35 -23.60 17.44
CA PRO A 609 21.45 -22.96 16.46
C PRO A 609 22.06 -22.84 15.05
N ILE A 610 22.99 -23.70 14.66
CA ILE A 610 23.69 -23.66 13.37
C ILE A 610 22.78 -24.15 12.23
N ALA A 611 22.23 -25.36 12.37
CA ALA A 611 21.40 -25.98 11.34
C ALA A 611 20.36 -26.92 11.96
N PRO A 612 19.16 -27.00 11.38
CA PRO A 612 18.09 -27.86 11.89
C PRO A 612 18.46 -29.34 11.74
N THR A 613 17.77 -30.18 12.50
CA THR A 613 17.83 -31.64 12.32
C THR A 613 17.38 -32.01 10.90
N LEU A 614 18.07 -32.98 10.30
CA LEU A 614 17.60 -33.68 9.09
C LEU A 614 16.93 -35.01 9.47
N LEU A 615 17.33 -35.61 10.60
CA LEU A 615 16.64 -36.75 11.20
C LEU A 615 15.24 -36.32 11.64
N ASN A 616 14.23 -37.08 11.22
CA ASN A 616 12.83 -36.84 11.55
C ASN A 616 12.31 -35.47 11.08
N ASN A 617 12.98 -34.85 10.10
CA ASN A 617 12.59 -33.55 9.57
C ASN A 617 11.40 -33.70 8.62
N GLY A 618 10.39 -32.82 8.76
CA GLY A 618 9.15 -32.89 8.00
C GLY A 618 9.35 -32.92 6.48
N ILE A 619 10.30 -32.17 5.93
CA ILE A 619 10.54 -32.13 4.47
C ILE A 619 11.36 -33.32 3.98
N ILE A 620 12.26 -33.83 4.82
CA ILE A 620 13.03 -35.03 4.51
C ILE A 620 12.12 -36.26 4.55
N MET A 621 11.15 -36.25 5.48
CA MET A 621 10.13 -37.27 5.62
C MET A 621 9.01 -37.15 4.59
N HIS A 622 8.77 -35.98 3.99
CA HIS A 622 7.67 -35.78 3.07
C HIS A 622 7.74 -36.67 1.83
N SER A 623 6.58 -37.08 1.29
CA SER A 623 6.49 -37.96 0.11
C SER A 623 7.05 -37.30 -1.14
N ASP A 624 6.68 -36.04 -1.39
CA ASP A 624 7.22 -35.24 -2.49
C ASP A 624 8.63 -34.69 -2.15
N PRO A 625 9.69 -35.08 -2.89
CA PRO A 625 11.04 -34.57 -2.66
C PRO A 625 11.26 -33.12 -3.09
N PHE A 626 10.28 -32.46 -3.73
CA PHE A 626 10.46 -31.15 -4.37
C PHE A 626 11.18 -30.14 -3.46
N ASN A 627 10.69 -29.91 -2.25
CA ASN A 627 11.28 -28.93 -1.34
C ASN A 627 12.68 -29.36 -0.87
N THR A 628 12.95 -30.66 -0.68
CA THR A 628 14.30 -31.13 -0.34
C THR A 628 15.27 -30.77 -1.47
N ILE A 629 14.87 -30.97 -2.72
CA ILE A 629 15.67 -30.63 -3.90
C ILE A 629 15.84 -29.10 -4.00
N ALA A 630 14.73 -28.34 -3.96
CA ALA A 630 14.73 -26.90 -4.12
C ALA A 630 15.59 -26.19 -3.05
N VAL A 631 15.49 -26.61 -1.78
CA VAL A 631 16.33 -26.10 -0.68
C VAL A 631 17.82 -26.34 -0.95
N THR A 632 18.20 -27.52 -1.47
CA THR A 632 19.61 -27.80 -1.77
C THR A 632 20.14 -27.02 -2.96
N ILE A 633 19.32 -26.82 -3.99
CA ILE A 633 19.67 -26.05 -5.18
C ILE A 633 19.79 -24.56 -4.83
N ARG A 634 18.74 -23.98 -4.24
CA ARG A 634 18.64 -22.54 -4.00
C ARG A 634 19.42 -22.08 -2.76
N GLY A 635 19.60 -22.96 -1.79
CA GLY A 635 19.94 -22.58 -0.42
C GLY A 635 18.76 -21.92 0.29
N LEU A 636 18.99 -21.49 1.53
CA LEU A 636 18.00 -20.81 2.36
C LEU A 636 18.62 -19.61 3.06
N GLN A 637 17.87 -18.52 3.11
CA GLN A 637 18.17 -17.41 4.00
C GLN A 637 17.65 -17.71 5.41
N PRO A 638 18.26 -17.14 6.46
CA PRO A 638 17.74 -17.27 7.82
C PRO A 638 16.34 -16.67 7.91
N THR A 639 15.41 -17.42 8.48
CA THR A 639 14.08 -16.93 8.83
C THR A 639 14.13 -16.48 10.29
N TYR A 640 14.08 -15.16 10.52
CA TYR A 640 14.25 -14.57 11.85
C TYR A 640 12.98 -14.71 12.72
N LEU A 641 12.55 -15.95 12.97
CA LEU A 641 11.29 -16.29 13.63
C LEU A 641 11.42 -16.38 15.16
N ASP A 642 12.57 -16.83 15.65
CA ASP A 642 12.86 -16.94 17.07
C ASP A 642 14.26 -16.36 17.34
N LYS A 643 14.33 -15.28 18.11
CA LYS A 643 15.60 -14.60 18.44
C LYS A 643 16.66 -15.54 19.00
N ASP A 644 16.24 -16.55 19.76
CA ASP A 644 17.15 -17.48 20.42
C ASP A 644 17.53 -18.69 19.55
N ARG A 645 16.85 -18.90 18.40
CA ARG A 645 16.96 -20.12 17.58
C ARG A 645 17.07 -19.87 16.07
N ASN A 646 17.67 -18.76 15.67
CA ASN A 646 17.87 -18.45 14.25
C ASN A 646 18.99 -19.31 13.63
N PHE A 647 18.65 -20.12 12.64
CA PHE A 647 19.61 -20.93 11.90
C PHE A 647 20.50 -20.12 10.95
N MET A 648 21.70 -20.63 10.68
CA MET A 648 22.59 -20.03 9.67
C MET A 648 22.01 -20.19 8.25
N PRO A 649 22.35 -19.29 7.31
CA PRO A 649 21.96 -19.49 5.91
C PRO A 649 22.46 -20.84 5.40
N MET A 650 21.61 -21.53 4.66
CA MET A 650 21.98 -22.76 3.97
C MET A 650 22.61 -22.42 2.61
N ALA A 651 23.81 -22.95 2.36
CA ALA A 651 24.50 -22.74 1.10
C ALA A 651 23.75 -23.39 -0.08
N SER A 652 23.80 -22.73 -1.23
CA SER A 652 23.35 -23.29 -2.52
C SER A 652 24.36 -24.33 -3.03
N PHE A 653 23.84 -25.44 -3.56
CA PHE A 653 24.62 -26.48 -4.23
C PHE A 653 24.45 -26.48 -5.75
N GLU A 654 23.82 -25.43 -6.31
CA GLU A 654 23.53 -25.25 -7.74
C GLU A 654 24.76 -25.61 -8.60
N ASP A 655 25.90 -24.94 -8.35
CA ASP A 655 27.14 -25.11 -9.12
C ASP A 655 28.14 -26.10 -8.49
N VAL A 656 27.75 -26.79 -7.41
CA VAL A 656 28.65 -27.63 -6.61
C VAL A 656 28.51 -29.11 -6.97
N LEU A 657 27.28 -29.58 -7.19
CA LEU A 657 26.98 -30.99 -7.45
C LEU A 657 26.18 -31.15 -8.74
N SER A 658 26.58 -32.10 -9.59
CA SER A 658 25.77 -32.53 -10.74
C SER A 658 24.42 -33.08 -10.30
N ASP A 659 23.40 -32.98 -11.13
CA ASP A 659 22.05 -33.49 -10.87
C ASP A 659 22.04 -34.93 -10.35
N LYS A 660 22.79 -35.82 -11.00
CA LYS A 660 22.92 -37.22 -10.56
C LYS A 660 23.45 -37.33 -9.13
N LYS A 661 24.54 -36.62 -8.82
CA LYS A 661 25.19 -36.71 -7.51
C LYS A 661 24.31 -36.12 -6.41
N LEU A 662 23.56 -35.06 -6.72
CA LEU A 662 22.60 -34.46 -5.80
C LEU A 662 21.41 -35.39 -5.56
N ALA A 663 20.88 -36.02 -6.61
CA ALA A 663 19.82 -37.03 -6.52
C ALA A 663 20.24 -38.23 -5.65
N ASP A 664 21.45 -38.76 -5.86
CA ASP A 664 22.02 -39.85 -5.07
C ASP A 664 22.17 -39.43 -3.58
N LEU A 665 22.59 -38.19 -3.31
CA LEU A 665 22.77 -37.66 -1.96
C LEU A 665 21.43 -37.45 -1.23
N ILE A 666 20.44 -36.86 -1.91
CA ILE A 666 19.11 -36.65 -1.35
C ILE A 666 18.43 -37.99 -1.09
N THR A 667 18.57 -38.96 -2.00
CA THR A 667 18.07 -40.34 -1.80
C THR A 667 18.64 -40.95 -0.53
N PHE A 668 19.96 -40.87 -0.34
CA PHE A 668 20.61 -41.37 0.87
C PHE A 668 20.09 -40.69 2.14
N VAL A 669 19.93 -39.36 2.13
CA VAL A 669 19.41 -38.60 3.27
C VAL A 669 17.96 -38.99 3.57
N ARG A 670 17.08 -39.03 2.57
CA ARG A 670 15.66 -39.37 2.74
C ARG A 670 15.47 -40.81 3.20
N LEU A 671 16.27 -41.75 2.70
CA LEU A 671 16.21 -43.15 3.12
C LEU A 671 16.54 -43.32 4.61
N HIS A 672 17.66 -42.77 5.07
CA HIS A 672 18.15 -43.03 6.42
C HIS A 672 17.57 -42.08 7.48
N LEU A 673 17.37 -40.81 7.13
CA LEU A 673 16.92 -39.77 8.05
C LEU A 673 15.41 -39.48 7.95
N GLY A 674 14.77 -39.87 6.84
CA GLY A 674 13.33 -39.72 6.60
C GLY A 674 12.53 -41.02 6.47
N ALA A 675 13.21 -42.19 6.39
CA ALA A 675 12.60 -43.49 6.11
C ALA A 675 11.82 -43.60 4.78
N ARG A 676 12.16 -42.79 3.77
CA ARG A 676 11.55 -42.88 2.43
C ARG A 676 12.38 -43.78 1.51
N GLU A 677 11.76 -44.83 1.00
CA GLU A 677 12.44 -45.81 0.14
C GLU A 677 12.44 -45.39 -1.33
N GLU A 678 11.55 -44.47 -1.72
CA GLU A 678 11.47 -43.94 -3.07
C GLU A 678 12.70 -43.06 -3.39
N PRO A 679 13.52 -43.45 -4.38
CA PRO A 679 14.72 -42.70 -4.73
C PRO A 679 14.35 -41.40 -5.44
N VAL A 680 15.11 -40.34 -5.16
CA VAL A 680 15.14 -39.13 -5.99
C VAL A 680 15.97 -39.42 -7.22
N THR A 681 15.43 -39.11 -8.39
CA THR A 681 16.10 -39.36 -9.67
C THR A 681 16.86 -38.13 -10.17
N GLU A 682 17.82 -38.35 -11.06
CA GLU A 682 18.50 -37.26 -11.77
C GLU A 682 17.51 -36.37 -12.55
N SER A 683 16.41 -36.96 -13.05
CA SER A 683 15.40 -36.19 -13.78
C SER A 683 14.62 -35.24 -12.86
N ASP A 684 14.29 -35.68 -11.65
CA ASP A 684 13.58 -34.85 -10.67
C ASP A 684 14.42 -33.62 -10.33
N VAL A 685 15.72 -33.81 -10.07
CA VAL A 685 16.64 -32.71 -9.77
C VAL A 685 16.75 -31.73 -10.94
N ARG A 686 16.89 -32.24 -12.17
CA ARG A 686 16.96 -31.40 -13.36
C ARG A 686 15.68 -30.59 -13.58
N GLU A 687 14.51 -31.20 -13.39
CA GLU A 687 13.22 -30.53 -13.57
C GLU A 687 13.04 -29.39 -12.56
N VAL A 688 13.35 -29.64 -11.28
CA VAL A 688 13.32 -28.60 -10.25
C VAL A 688 14.30 -27.48 -10.58
N ARG A 689 15.52 -27.81 -11.03
CA ARG A 689 16.54 -26.82 -11.41
C ARG A 689 16.07 -25.93 -12.57
N GLU A 690 15.62 -26.53 -13.67
CA GLU A 690 15.10 -25.80 -14.85
C GLU A 690 13.92 -24.90 -14.46
N MET A 691 13.06 -25.36 -13.55
CA MET A 691 11.94 -24.57 -13.06
C MET A 691 12.40 -23.37 -12.22
N LEU A 692 13.37 -23.57 -11.32
CA LEU A 692 13.95 -22.49 -10.53
C LEU A 692 14.71 -21.49 -11.41
N GLU A 693 15.44 -21.94 -12.43
CA GLU A 693 16.09 -21.09 -13.44
C GLU A 693 15.08 -20.23 -14.19
N LYS A 694 14.00 -20.85 -14.67
CA LYS A 694 12.95 -20.14 -15.39
C LYS A 694 12.24 -19.10 -14.52
N ALA A 695 12.12 -19.37 -13.22
CA ALA A 695 11.52 -18.46 -12.25
C ALA A 695 12.52 -17.41 -11.72
N GLY A 696 13.80 -17.46 -12.12
CA GLY A 696 14.83 -16.52 -11.69
C GLY A 696 15.39 -16.77 -10.28
N TYR A 697 15.21 -17.99 -9.74
CA TYR A 697 15.60 -18.38 -8.38
C TYR A 697 16.92 -19.17 -8.30
N SER A 698 17.64 -19.34 -9.40
CA SER A 698 18.97 -19.99 -9.47
C SER A 698 20.01 -19.05 -10.10
N GLY A 699 21.30 -19.31 -9.87
CA GLY A 699 22.42 -18.48 -10.37
C GLY A 699 23.19 -17.63 -9.33
N GLY A 700 23.05 -17.92 -8.04
CA GLY A 700 23.79 -17.23 -6.98
C GLY A 700 23.02 -17.18 -5.67
N LEU A 701 23.62 -16.61 -4.63
CA LEU A 701 23.04 -16.47 -3.30
C LEU A 701 21.95 -15.37 -3.35
N HIS A 702 20.77 -15.73 -3.86
CA HIS A 702 19.63 -14.82 -3.98
C HIS A 702 19.28 -14.25 -2.61
N VAL A 703 19.42 -12.94 -2.48
CA VAL A 703 18.84 -12.18 -1.36
C VAL A 703 17.41 -11.85 -1.76
N THR A 704 16.45 -12.08 -0.86
CA THR A 704 15.04 -11.63 -1.01
C THR A 704 14.91 -10.22 -1.61
N PRO A 705 15.77 -9.23 -1.28
CA PRO A 705 15.75 -7.93 -1.94
C PRO A 705 15.97 -7.93 -3.47
N GLU A 706 16.75 -8.86 -4.05
CA GLU A 706 16.98 -8.90 -5.52
C GLU A 706 15.72 -9.26 -6.31
N MET A 707 14.74 -9.95 -5.70
CA MET A 707 13.43 -10.19 -6.32
C MET A 707 12.61 -8.91 -6.46
N TYR A 708 12.83 -7.93 -5.57
CA TYR A 708 12.17 -6.63 -5.59
C TYR A 708 12.99 -5.54 -6.30
N ASP A 709 14.26 -5.82 -6.62
CA ASP A 709 15.23 -4.88 -7.23
C ASP A 709 15.09 -4.80 -8.76
N GLN A 710 14.28 -5.67 -9.39
CA GLN A 710 13.87 -5.47 -10.79
C GLN A 710 12.75 -4.42 -10.95
N ARG A 711 12.54 -3.56 -9.95
CA ARG A 711 11.80 -2.30 -10.10
C ARG A 711 12.67 -1.23 -10.77
N ASP A 712 13.24 -1.48 -11.97
CA ASP A 712 13.67 -0.39 -12.87
C ASP A 712 14.03 -0.92 -14.28
N THR A 713 13.67 -0.27 -15.39
CA THR A 713 14.44 0.89 -15.91
C THR A 713 13.63 1.80 -16.85
N ARG A 714 12.28 1.76 -16.81
CA ARG A 714 11.43 2.50 -17.78
C ARG A 714 10.67 3.72 -17.22
N ILE A 715 11.05 4.23 -16.06
CA ILE A 715 10.66 5.59 -15.67
C ILE A 715 11.70 6.56 -16.21
N ASN A 716 11.45 7.04 -17.44
CA ASN A 716 12.20 8.14 -18.03
C ASN A 716 11.86 9.41 -17.25
N VAL A 717 12.67 9.75 -16.25
CA VAL A 717 12.62 11.07 -15.60
C VAL A 717 13.35 12.06 -16.51
N ASN A 718 12.64 12.54 -17.53
CA ASN A 718 12.92 13.78 -18.23
C ASN A 718 11.64 14.61 -18.30
#